data_AF-A0AAX0WYR6-F1
#
_entry.id   AF-A0AAX0WYR6-F1
#
_cell.length_a   1.000
_cell.length_b   1.000
_cell.length_c   1.000
_cell.angle_alpha   90.00
_cell.angle_beta   90.00
_cell.angle_gamma   90.00
#
_symmetry.space_group_name_H-M   'P 1'
#
loop_
_entity.id
_entity.type
_entity.pdbx_description
1 polymer ?
#
loop_
_entity_poly.entity_id
_entity_poly.type
_entity_poly.pdbx_seq_one_letter_code
_entity_poly.pdbx_strand_id
1 'polypeptide(L)'
;MGIPKKALRNSKLNYIERISDSSHETWKVSFEEDGVVKRAYFKKLEPKNHYPELLAKISVATSSFKRLFQGKRSAEERLVFEESALELMPEDKQDIKDNTLYIELQQKDVFEYTVKTPEGLIKDSIAIKDIPNFNPERPLTIEQLQNVKSSILEITSKRGHTQDKLIGTLSIGIEGFKPLHYASQGIPVNSTLKEQVAPSVKTLVEKDIMETLLGRWFLDDDDSHPHNLGIAEELTADIDFDMFFYWFTIHMKEPRTVIGVPKEHVTLTVRDYEAFPNVQESMPYHWPSYENPGQVTIPAIVPNVARKLLPKAYADPVEFARLAQNSVAQEQKLAAALKALLTYQPELQRKRLTELFGDMPLNYTSLDETDPSLRAKYESLYPRFCNKETDKKSFVDFMMDLYQEHYDNLYRVVVFYMGCTDNGYGLPLSPTYLDLYRKPSFYRKILEWIKKENKTTYAKEEDLKYNPDELQKRYHQVWRDAFAPVMKELIYSSYRLTNSLLKEATNPPYVQISELVSKKATDDTLTSAWELFGNLPVLSADVIEAKISVDKDSKLRDALLSLIAFVNEFREVTKAYYEKKRQNLTEEDNLEFSNKLSLLHQTYNLKIRQALANTTTYAAEFNGIASSLKLIAEQVNFQLHLTTTDELMEEALLAVKREVLPFTHEDVKQQYHDSLFVWAKSLKPEELEQYINEIIDKKYAPVVTSLSFRQRAEPVKNYLKSSTKERGDNRLAYILSSGTQQDGALNTLLIQGLTPKMLHKHPIPSVDLAIRDKSFEKGINDFTRDVVFFAKKDKRFTHPYSDGGITMLYKTIYDWVDTLTEKSFKSLISSSLAKYESKTWGSLLGASRRSEVEGYLNGNCNAKVLAMIFMNGGESSTLNECLFVKIVEAIKKETTKFPGMLEEPKYQLISLFNLEEHKTHYLNNLRYHHETISASHRQLQLTSGYTC
;
A
#
# COMPACT_ATOMS: atom_id res chain seq x y z
N MET A 1 -3.90 -27.37 42.57
CA MET A 1 -4.17 -27.32 41.12
C MET A 1 -3.52 -28.52 40.48
N GLY A 2 -4.20 -29.22 39.57
CA GLY A 2 -3.59 -30.31 38.82
C GLY A 2 -2.64 -29.78 37.74
N ILE A 3 -1.63 -30.55 37.33
CA ILE A 3 -0.80 -30.20 36.17
C ILE A 3 -1.70 -30.08 34.92
N PRO A 4 -1.51 -29.06 34.06
CA PRO A 4 -2.22 -28.97 32.78
C PRO A 4 -2.06 -30.22 31.92
N LYS A 5 -3.10 -30.62 31.17
CA LYS A 5 -3.14 -31.90 30.45
C LYS A 5 -1.96 -32.12 29.50
N LYS A 6 -1.50 -31.05 28.82
CA LYS A 6 -0.39 -31.12 27.85
C LYS A 6 1.00 -30.91 28.47
N ALA A 7 1.09 -30.56 29.74
CA ALA A 7 2.38 -30.34 30.40
C ALA A 7 3.09 -31.66 30.74
N LEU A 8 4.41 -31.61 30.92
CA LEU A 8 5.25 -32.77 31.20
C LEU A 8 5.85 -32.67 32.60
N ARG A 9 6.06 -33.83 33.23
CA ARG A 9 6.84 -33.93 34.46
C ARG A 9 8.32 -34.09 34.11
N ASN A 10 9.21 -33.45 34.85
CA ASN A 10 10.65 -33.52 34.63
C ASN A 10 11.18 -34.96 34.64
N SER A 11 10.59 -35.81 35.49
CA SER A 11 10.90 -37.24 35.59
C SER A 11 10.64 -38.05 34.32
N LYS A 12 9.89 -37.50 33.34
CA LYS A 12 9.68 -38.12 32.03
C LYS A 12 10.75 -37.76 31.00
N LEU A 13 11.66 -36.84 31.33
CA LEU A 13 12.70 -36.37 30.41
C LEU A 13 13.98 -37.18 30.58
N ASN A 14 14.49 -37.70 29.46
CA ASN A 14 15.81 -38.31 29.38
C ASN A 14 16.80 -37.25 28.86
N TYR A 15 17.71 -36.80 29.72
CA TYR A 15 18.72 -35.79 29.38
C TYR A 15 19.81 -36.37 28.48
N ILE A 16 20.13 -35.66 27.40
CA ILE A 16 21.09 -36.09 26.37
C ILE A 16 22.35 -35.22 26.45
N GLU A 17 22.22 -33.91 26.20
CA GLU A 17 23.36 -32.99 26.18
C GLU A 17 22.95 -31.59 26.64
N ARG A 18 23.85 -30.89 27.33
CA ARG A 18 23.66 -29.47 27.66
C ARG A 18 24.11 -28.62 26.48
N ILE A 19 23.32 -27.61 26.11
CA ILE A 19 23.68 -26.64 25.07
C ILE A 19 24.53 -25.54 25.70
N SER A 20 25.80 -25.43 25.29
CA SER A 20 26.79 -24.49 25.87
C SER A 20 26.55 -23.03 25.48
N ASP A 21 25.97 -22.79 24.31
CA ASP A 21 25.90 -21.46 23.67
C ASP A 21 24.53 -20.78 23.86
N SER A 22 23.71 -21.30 24.79
CA SER A 22 22.42 -20.71 25.12
C SER A 22 22.56 -19.65 26.23
N SER A 23 21.75 -18.59 26.15
CA SER A 23 21.66 -17.57 27.21
C SER A 23 21.01 -18.11 28.49
N HIS A 24 20.33 -19.26 28.40
CA HIS A 24 19.68 -19.95 29.52
C HIS A 24 20.12 -21.41 29.59
N GLU A 25 20.03 -22.01 30.76
CA GLU A 25 20.31 -23.43 31.00
C GLU A 25 19.37 -24.31 30.15
N THR A 26 19.88 -24.74 28.99
CA THR A 26 19.12 -25.46 27.97
C THR A 26 19.72 -26.85 27.77
N TRP A 27 18.86 -27.85 27.74
CA TRP A 27 19.22 -29.26 27.61
C TRP A 27 18.50 -29.89 26.44
N LYS A 28 19.20 -30.64 25.61
CA LYS A 28 18.56 -31.58 24.70
C LYS A 28 18.07 -32.77 25.49
N VAL A 29 16.82 -33.13 25.27
CA VAL A 29 16.17 -34.22 25.97
C VAL A 29 15.39 -35.10 24.99
N SER A 30 15.01 -36.28 25.44
CA SER A 30 14.00 -37.11 24.78
C SER A 30 12.94 -37.59 25.77
N PHE A 31 11.73 -37.82 25.28
CA PHE A 31 10.63 -38.35 26.07
C PHE A 31 9.73 -39.22 25.18
N GLU A 32 8.95 -40.10 25.80
CA GLU A 32 8.01 -40.96 25.09
C GLU A 32 6.58 -40.41 25.24
N GLU A 33 5.86 -40.31 24.12
CA GLU A 33 4.44 -39.95 24.08
C GLU A 33 3.75 -40.82 23.03
N ASP A 34 2.64 -41.45 23.41
CA ASP A 34 1.88 -42.38 22.55
C ASP A 34 2.74 -43.47 21.89
N GLY A 35 3.74 -43.98 22.62
CA GLY A 35 4.68 -45.00 22.12
C GLY A 35 5.75 -44.47 21.14
N VAL A 36 5.84 -43.15 20.96
CA VAL A 36 6.81 -42.50 20.07
C VAL A 36 7.80 -41.69 20.88
N VAL A 37 9.09 -41.97 20.71
CA VAL A 37 10.18 -41.18 21.29
C VAL A 37 10.34 -39.88 20.51
N LYS A 38 10.17 -38.75 21.20
CA LYS A 38 10.33 -37.40 20.64
C LYS A 38 11.62 -36.77 21.15
N ARG A 39 12.26 -35.96 20.30
CA ARG A 39 13.41 -35.12 20.67
C ARG A 39 12.94 -33.71 20.93
N ALA A 40 13.50 -33.08 21.96
CA ALA A 40 13.11 -31.75 22.38
C ALA A 40 14.26 -31.01 23.08
N TYR A 41 14.04 -29.73 23.34
CA TYR A 41 14.93 -28.85 24.08
C TYR A 41 14.21 -28.36 25.34
N PHE A 42 14.73 -28.75 26.50
CA PHE A 42 14.26 -28.28 27.80
C PHE A 42 15.02 -27.00 28.18
N LYS A 43 14.29 -25.89 28.34
CA LYS A 43 14.82 -24.60 28.79
C LYS A 43 14.34 -24.34 30.21
N LYS A 44 15.27 -24.37 31.16
CA LYS A 44 14.96 -24.23 32.59
C LYS A 44 14.63 -22.78 32.93
N LEU A 45 13.74 -22.56 33.89
CA LEU A 45 13.47 -21.23 34.44
C LEU A 45 14.72 -20.70 35.13
N GLU A 46 15.07 -19.46 34.80
CA GLU A 46 16.12 -18.71 35.45
C GLU A 46 15.65 -17.26 35.65
N PRO A 47 14.79 -17.00 36.66
CA PRO A 47 14.21 -15.67 36.87
C PRO A 47 15.29 -14.58 36.97
N LYS A 48 16.39 -14.85 37.68
CA LYS A 48 17.53 -13.93 37.83
C LYS A 48 18.36 -13.72 36.57
N ASN A 49 18.25 -14.62 35.58
CA ASN A 49 18.86 -14.47 34.26
C ASN A 49 17.80 -14.17 33.20
N HIS A 50 16.70 -13.49 33.56
CA HIS A 50 15.71 -12.98 32.62
C HIS A 50 14.88 -14.06 31.88
N TYR A 51 14.64 -15.20 32.52
CA TYR A 51 13.65 -16.18 32.05
C TYR A 51 12.70 -16.60 33.19
N PRO A 52 11.79 -15.70 33.62
CA PRO A 52 10.80 -15.98 34.65
C PRO A 52 9.63 -16.85 34.17
N GLU A 53 8.84 -17.36 35.12
CA GLU A 53 7.61 -18.13 34.87
C GLU A 53 6.66 -17.46 33.86
N LEU A 54 6.39 -16.16 34.03
CA LEU A 54 5.48 -15.44 33.14
C LEU A 54 5.95 -15.48 31.69
N LEU A 55 7.26 -15.29 31.45
CA LEU A 55 7.83 -15.35 30.11
C LEU A 55 7.77 -16.75 29.51
N ALA A 56 8.06 -17.77 30.31
CA ALA A 56 7.93 -19.17 29.90
C ALA A 56 6.49 -19.52 29.48
N LYS A 57 5.49 -19.06 30.24
CA LYS A 57 4.07 -19.24 29.87
C LYS A 57 3.73 -18.51 28.57
N ILE A 58 4.20 -17.27 28.39
CA ILE A 58 4.00 -16.50 27.15
C ILE A 58 4.59 -17.23 25.96
N SER A 59 5.83 -17.75 26.06
CA SER A 59 6.49 -18.52 25.00
C SER A 59 5.65 -19.73 24.55
N VAL A 60 5.16 -20.53 25.52
CA VAL A 60 4.30 -21.70 25.25
C VAL A 60 2.98 -21.28 24.60
N ALA A 61 2.39 -20.17 25.04
CA ALA A 61 1.17 -19.64 24.47
C ALA A 61 1.40 -19.16 23.02
N THR A 62 2.48 -18.42 22.76
CA THR A 62 2.89 -17.98 21.42
C THR A 62 3.01 -19.16 20.46
N SER A 63 3.67 -20.24 20.87
CA SER A 63 3.74 -21.49 20.08
C SER A 63 2.34 -21.98 19.69
N SER A 64 1.42 -22.06 20.65
CA SER A 64 0.02 -22.45 20.40
C SER A 64 -0.66 -21.56 19.35
N PHE A 65 -0.47 -20.24 19.48
CA PHE A 65 -1.10 -19.27 18.58
C PHE A 65 -0.51 -19.30 17.17
N LYS A 66 0.81 -19.42 17.02
CA LYS A 66 1.45 -19.56 15.70
C LYS A 66 0.97 -20.81 14.98
N ARG A 67 0.91 -21.93 15.68
CA ARG A 67 0.44 -23.21 15.13
C ARG A 67 -1.03 -23.17 14.70
N LEU A 68 -1.82 -22.18 15.14
CA LEU A 68 -3.19 -21.94 14.67
C LEU A 68 -3.26 -21.66 13.16
N PHE A 69 -2.23 -21.01 12.60
CA PHE A 69 -2.19 -20.66 11.18
C PHE A 69 -0.96 -21.22 10.44
N GLN A 70 0.10 -21.63 11.15
CA GLN A 70 1.31 -22.22 10.55
C GLN A 70 1.39 -23.75 10.74
N GLY A 71 0.53 -24.35 11.56
CA GLY A 71 0.49 -25.80 11.79
C GLY A 71 1.80 -26.32 12.35
N LYS A 72 2.38 -27.36 11.73
CA LYS A 72 3.64 -27.98 12.19
C LYS A 72 4.92 -27.24 11.77
N ARG A 73 4.81 -26.11 11.06
CA ARG A 73 5.96 -25.27 10.69
C ARG A 73 6.58 -24.57 11.90
N SER A 74 5.77 -24.28 12.92
CA SER A 74 6.24 -23.72 14.18
C SER A 74 6.38 -24.81 15.23
N ALA A 75 7.45 -24.75 16.02
CA ALA A 75 7.69 -25.72 17.07
C ALA A 75 6.55 -25.74 18.09
N GLU A 76 6.25 -26.92 18.61
CA GLU A 76 5.32 -27.06 19.73
C GLU A 76 6.08 -26.86 21.04
N GLU A 77 5.60 -25.95 21.88
CA GLU A 77 6.14 -25.74 23.23
C GLU A 77 5.17 -26.23 24.29
N ARG A 78 5.72 -26.69 25.43
CA ARG A 78 4.97 -27.19 26.58
C ARG A 78 5.63 -26.74 27.88
N LEU A 79 4.85 -26.71 28.95
CA LEU A 79 5.37 -26.48 30.30
C LEU A 79 5.97 -27.77 30.89
N VAL A 80 7.02 -27.63 31.68
CA VAL A 80 7.65 -28.73 32.43
C VAL A 80 7.59 -28.44 33.92
N PHE A 81 7.08 -29.42 34.67
CA PHE A 81 6.88 -29.34 36.11
C PHE A 81 7.80 -30.31 36.85
N GLU A 82 8.31 -29.87 37.99
CA GLU A 82 9.00 -30.68 38.97
C GLU A 82 8.01 -31.16 40.03
N GLU A 83 8.11 -32.45 40.35
CA GLU A 83 7.27 -33.08 41.35
C GLU A 83 7.79 -32.74 42.75
N SER A 84 6.90 -32.56 43.73
CA SER A 84 7.32 -32.36 45.12
C SER A 84 8.24 -33.51 45.57
N ALA A 85 9.26 -33.18 46.36
CA ALA A 85 10.12 -34.19 46.95
C ALA A 85 9.31 -35.03 47.96
N LEU A 86 9.70 -36.29 48.12
CA LEU A 86 9.14 -37.18 49.13
C LEU A 86 10.29 -37.61 50.03
N GLU A 87 10.24 -37.23 51.31
CA GLU A 87 11.25 -37.53 52.32
C GLU A 87 10.58 -38.20 53.54
N LEU A 88 11.37 -38.93 54.34
CA LEU A 88 10.94 -39.39 55.65
C LEU A 88 10.92 -38.21 56.63
N MET A 89 9.99 -38.22 57.58
CA MET A 89 9.90 -37.18 58.61
C MET A 89 11.25 -37.03 59.36
N PRO A 90 11.84 -35.83 59.43
CA PRO A 90 13.08 -35.62 60.16
C PRO A 90 12.86 -35.68 61.68
N GLU A 91 13.89 -36.07 62.43
CA GLU A 91 13.85 -36.07 63.90
C GLU A 91 13.65 -34.65 64.47
N ASP A 92 14.22 -33.63 63.82
CA ASP A 92 13.96 -32.22 64.11
C ASP A 92 12.92 -31.64 63.15
N LYS A 93 11.79 -31.19 63.70
CA LYS A 93 10.68 -30.59 62.93
C LYS A 93 10.99 -29.19 62.43
N GLN A 94 12.15 -28.61 62.78
CA GLN A 94 12.65 -27.35 62.21
C GLN A 94 13.24 -27.53 60.80
N ASP A 95 13.60 -28.75 60.39
CA ASP A 95 14.26 -29.06 59.11
C ASP A 95 13.29 -29.30 57.93
N ILE A 96 12.01 -28.94 58.09
CA ILE A 96 10.99 -29.12 57.04
C ILE A 96 11.23 -28.11 55.91
N LYS A 97 11.67 -28.62 54.76
CA LYS A 97 11.88 -27.83 53.54
C LYS A 97 10.56 -27.49 52.85
N ASP A 98 10.56 -26.36 52.14
CA ASP A 98 9.45 -25.99 51.25
C ASP A 98 9.36 -26.97 50.08
N ASN A 99 8.15 -27.28 49.62
CA ASN A 99 7.86 -28.20 48.51
C ASN A 99 8.39 -29.65 48.70
N THR A 100 8.57 -30.07 49.96
CA THR A 100 8.86 -31.46 50.32
C THR A 100 7.70 -32.02 51.15
N LEU A 101 7.20 -33.18 50.73
CA LEU A 101 6.25 -33.98 51.47
C LEU A 101 7.03 -34.91 52.41
N TYR A 102 6.85 -34.73 53.70
CA TYR A 102 7.48 -35.56 54.73
C TYR A 102 6.49 -36.61 55.21
N ILE A 103 6.89 -37.88 55.23
CA ILE A 103 6.04 -39.00 55.65
C ILE A 103 6.58 -39.72 56.88
N GLU A 104 5.67 -40.04 57.80
CA GLU A 104 5.91 -40.88 58.96
C GLU A 104 4.85 -41.99 59.06
N LEU A 105 5.28 -43.20 59.43
CA LEU A 105 4.37 -44.30 59.71
C LEU A 105 4.05 -44.35 61.21
N GLN A 106 2.95 -43.73 61.63
CA GLN A 106 2.51 -43.67 63.03
C GLN A 106 1.74 -44.93 63.47
N GLN A 107 0.91 -45.51 62.60
CA GLN A 107 0.05 -46.68 62.90
C GLN A 107 0.19 -47.79 61.84
N LYS A 108 -0.45 -48.96 62.04
CA LYS A 108 -0.26 -50.11 61.13
C LYS A 108 -0.80 -49.87 59.72
N ASP A 109 -1.79 -48.97 59.58
CA ASP A 109 -2.59 -48.81 58.35
C ASP A 109 -2.62 -47.36 57.81
N VAL A 110 -1.85 -46.42 58.39
CA VAL A 110 -1.94 -44.98 58.06
C VAL A 110 -0.55 -44.32 58.05
N PHE A 111 -0.27 -43.57 56.97
CA PHE A 111 0.82 -42.59 56.90
C PHE A 111 0.33 -41.23 57.37
N GLU A 112 1.05 -40.61 58.28
CA GLU A 112 0.93 -39.16 58.49
C GLU A 112 1.91 -38.45 57.57
N TYR A 113 1.48 -37.33 57.01
CA TYR A 113 2.35 -36.47 56.21
C TYR A 113 2.28 -35.02 56.65
N THR A 114 3.42 -34.35 56.52
CA THR A 114 3.53 -32.90 56.69
C THR A 114 4.12 -32.29 55.44
N VAL A 115 3.57 -31.17 55.01
CA VAL A 115 4.09 -30.37 53.89
C VAL A 115 4.05 -28.90 54.27
N LYS A 116 5.11 -28.17 53.92
CA LYS A 116 5.20 -26.72 54.11
C LYS A 116 4.74 -26.02 52.84
N THR A 117 3.63 -25.30 52.96
CA THR A 117 3.01 -24.49 51.90
C THR A 117 3.20 -23.00 52.18
N PRO A 118 3.02 -22.11 51.19
CA PRO A 118 3.03 -20.66 51.41
C PRO A 118 2.06 -20.20 52.50
N GLU A 119 0.94 -20.91 52.68
CA GLU A 119 -0.09 -20.64 53.69
C GLU A 119 0.23 -21.22 55.08
N GLY A 120 1.30 -22.02 55.19
CA GLY A 120 1.76 -22.64 56.44
C GLY A 120 2.01 -24.15 56.34
N LEU A 121 2.17 -24.80 57.50
CA LEU A 121 2.36 -26.24 57.59
C LEU A 121 1.00 -26.95 57.51
N ILE A 122 0.84 -27.83 56.52
CA ILE A 122 -0.31 -28.72 56.40
C ILE A 122 0.08 -30.09 56.95
N LYS A 123 -0.76 -30.65 57.82
CA LYS A 123 -0.63 -32.01 58.36
C LYS A 123 -1.89 -32.80 58.05
N ASP A 124 -1.74 -33.98 57.47
CA ASP A 124 -2.86 -34.86 57.14
C ASP A 124 -2.37 -36.31 57.03
N SER A 125 -3.23 -37.25 56.62
CA SER A 125 -2.93 -38.68 56.61
C SER A 125 -3.45 -39.43 55.38
N ILE A 126 -2.73 -40.46 54.96
CA ILE A 126 -3.10 -41.34 53.85
C ILE A 126 -3.26 -42.76 54.40
N ALA A 127 -4.43 -43.39 54.20
CA ALA A 127 -4.60 -44.78 54.55
C ALA A 127 -3.80 -45.65 53.56
N ILE A 128 -3.05 -46.64 54.05
CA ILE A 128 -2.18 -47.49 53.22
C ILE A 128 -2.98 -48.21 52.12
N LYS A 129 -4.23 -48.62 52.43
CA LYS A 129 -5.15 -49.23 51.47
C LYS A 129 -5.48 -48.36 50.24
N ASP A 130 -5.30 -47.04 50.35
CA ASP A 130 -5.56 -46.09 49.27
C ASP A 130 -4.33 -45.97 48.33
N ILE A 131 -3.19 -46.57 48.70
CA ILE A 131 -1.98 -46.64 47.89
C ILE A 131 -1.94 -48.01 47.20
N PRO A 132 -2.13 -48.08 45.86
CA PRO A 132 -2.21 -49.35 45.16
C PRO A 132 -0.94 -50.18 45.32
N ASN A 133 -1.10 -51.48 45.59
CA ASN A 133 -0.02 -52.46 45.68
C ASN A 133 1.08 -52.14 46.70
N PHE A 134 0.75 -51.39 47.76
CA PHE A 134 1.73 -51.05 48.79
C PHE A 134 1.49 -51.78 50.10
N ASN A 135 2.52 -52.49 50.57
CA ASN A 135 2.55 -53.12 51.89
C ASN A 135 3.91 -52.82 52.54
N PRO A 136 4.04 -51.72 53.31
CA PRO A 136 5.32 -51.28 53.83
C PRO A 136 5.82 -52.21 54.97
N GLU A 137 7.11 -52.55 54.95
CA GLU A 137 7.76 -53.23 56.08
C GLU A 137 8.25 -52.20 57.11
N ARG A 138 8.47 -52.62 58.36
CA ARG A 138 9.00 -51.75 59.42
C ARG A 138 10.48 -52.05 59.67
N PRO A 139 11.37 -51.04 59.77
CA PRO A 139 11.10 -49.60 59.67
C PRO A 139 10.82 -49.14 58.23
N LEU A 140 9.97 -48.12 58.07
CA LEU A 140 9.69 -47.52 56.76
C LEU A 140 10.97 -46.92 56.20
N THR A 141 11.39 -47.38 55.01
CA THR A 141 12.57 -46.85 54.34
C THR A 141 12.19 -45.87 53.23
N ILE A 142 13.12 -44.99 52.86
CA ILE A 142 12.92 -44.07 51.74
C ILE A 142 12.72 -44.82 50.42
N GLU A 143 13.37 -45.97 50.24
CA GLU A 143 13.27 -46.83 49.06
C GLU A 143 11.85 -47.39 48.89
N GLN A 144 11.22 -47.82 50.00
CA GLN A 144 9.82 -48.23 49.99
C GLN A 144 8.89 -47.10 49.58
N LEU A 145 9.15 -45.87 50.06
CA LEU A 145 8.38 -44.68 49.68
C LEU A 145 8.59 -44.27 48.22
N GLN A 146 9.81 -44.39 47.68
CA GLN A 146 10.07 -44.04 46.27
C GLN A 146 9.25 -44.91 45.31
N ASN A 147 9.03 -46.19 45.63
CA ASN A 147 8.23 -47.11 44.81
C ASN A 147 6.76 -46.69 44.69
N VAL A 148 6.25 -45.90 45.64
CA VAL A 148 4.86 -45.43 45.68
C VAL A 148 4.75 -43.91 45.67
N LYS A 149 5.85 -43.20 45.41
CA LYS A 149 5.93 -41.75 45.42
C LYS A 149 4.86 -41.12 44.55
N SER A 150 4.68 -41.63 43.33
CA SER A 150 3.70 -41.09 42.39
C SER A 150 2.27 -41.21 42.91
N SER A 151 1.91 -42.32 43.56
CA SER A 151 0.57 -42.53 44.14
C SER A 151 0.33 -41.61 45.33
N ILE A 152 1.33 -41.46 46.19
CA ILE A 152 1.28 -40.56 47.35
C ILE A 152 1.11 -39.10 46.89
N LEU A 153 1.95 -38.65 45.96
CA LEU A 153 1.88 -37.28 45.44
C LEU A 153 0.58 -37.02 44.68
N GLU A 154 0.03 -38.02 43.98
CA GLU A 154 -1.27 -37.89 43.33
C GLU A 154 -2.40 -37.66 44.37
N ILE A 155 -2.40 -38.42 45.47
CA ILE A 155 -3.37 -38.26 46.57
C ILE A 155 -3.23 -36.87 47.20
N THR A 156 -2.02 -36.45 47.56
CA THR A 156 -1.79 -35.17 48.22
C THR A 156 -2.03 -33.97 47.29
N SER A 157 -1.76 -34.13 45.99
CA SER A 157 -2.05 -33.11 44.97
C SER A 157 -3.55 -32.93 44.76
N LYS A 158 -4.33 -34.03 44.71
CA LYS A 158 -5.81 -33.99 44.65
C LYS A 158 -6.44 -33.28 45.85
N ARG A 159 -5.80 -33.38 47.02
CA ARG A 159 -6.20 -32.66 48.24
C ARG A 159 -5.73 -31.19 48.24
N GLY A 160 -4.86 -30.80 47.31
CA GLY A 160 -4.27 -29.46 47.23
C GLY A 160 -3.10 -29.23 48.19
N HIS A 161 -2.56 -30.28 48.82
CA HIS A 161 -1.52 -30.17 49.84
C HIS A 161 -0.11 -30.12 49.24
N THR A 162 0.08 -30.75 48.08
CA THR A 162 1.32 -30.65 47.29
C THR A 162 1.01 -29.99 45.94
N GLN A 163 1.92 -29.16 45.46
CA GLN A 163 1.81 -28.51 44.16
C GLN A 163 3.08 -28.79 43.36
N ASP A 164 2.90 -29.30 42.14
CA ASP A 164 4.02 -29.45 41.22
C ASP A 164 4.51 -28.06 40.82
N LYS A 165 5.83 -27.86 40.85
CA LYS A 165 6.46 -26.55 40.60
C LYS A 165 6.79 -26.41 39.13
N LEU A 166 6.43 -25.30 38.49
CA LEU A 166 6.90 -25.02 37.13
C LEU A 166 8.42 -24.81 37.15
N ILE A 167 9.15 -25.54 36.30
CA ILE A 167 10.63 -25.45 36.25
C ILE A 167 11.18 -25.10 34.88
N GLY A 168 10.35 -25.00 33.84
CA GLY A 168 10.80 -24.57 32.53
C GLY A 168 9.81 -24.86 31.42
N THR A 169 10.30 -24.75 30.19
CA THR A 169 9.58 -25.06 28.96
C THR A 169 10.28 -26.16 28.20
N LEU A 170 9.52 -26.85 27.36
CA LEU A 170 10.01 -27.87 26.44
C LEU A 170 9.62 -27.49 25.03
N SER A 171 10.60 -27.28 24.15
CA SER A 171 10.39 -27.06 22.72
C SER A 171 10.62 -28.36 21.95
N ILE A 172 9.55 -28.91 21.36
CA ILE A 172 9.60 -30.18 20.62
C ILE A 172 10.24 -29.91 19.26
N GLY A 173 11.29 -30.68 18.94
CA GLY A 173 12.04 -30.52 17.70
C GLY A 173 11.18 -30.74 16.46
N ILE A 174 11.36 -29.87 15.47
CA ILE A 174 10.75 -30.02 14.14
C ILE A 174 11.60 -31.00 13.32
N GLU A 175 10.95 -32.02 12.76
CA GLU A 175 11.63 -33.03 11.95
C GLU A 175 12.30 -32.40 10.72
N GLY A 176 13.55 -32.77 10.48
CA GLY A 176 14.33 -32.25 9.34
C GLY A 176 14.68 -30.76 9.41
N PHE A 177 14.43 -30.07 10.53
CA PHE A 177 14.74 -28.65 10.67
C PHE A 177 16.23 -28.37 10.50
N LYS A 178 16.53 -27.48 9.57
CA LYS A 178 17.87 -26.99 9.31
C LYS A 178 17.90 -25.46 9.47
N PRO A 179 18.65 -24.93 10.46
CA PRO A 179 18.75 -23.49 10.67
C PRO A 179 19.49 -22.81 9.52
N LEU A 180 19.15 -21.54 9.27
CA LEU A 180 19.88 -20.70 8.33
C LEU A 180 21.25 -20.28 8.90
N HIS A 181 22.16 -19.87 8.02
CA HIS A 181 23.50 -19.45 8.43
C HIS A 181 23.55 -18.02 8.94
N TYR A 182 24.33 -17.82 10.00
CA TYR A 182 24.86 -16.50 10.34
C TYR A 182 25.85 -16.01 9.29
N ALA A 183 26.02 -14.69 9.18
CA ALA A 183 27.05 -14.07 8.35
C ALA A 183 28.46 -14.61 8.64
N SER A 184 28.78 -14.88 9.92
CA SER A 184 30.06 -15.45 10.34
C SER A 184 30.29 -16.89 9.86
N GLN A 185 29.23 -17.63 9.54
CA GLN A 185 29.31 -18.98 8.98
C GLN A 185 29.50 -18.97 7.45
N GLY A 186 29.31 -17.81 6.81
CA GLY A 186 29.48 -17.61 5.38
C GLY A 186 28.42 -18.30 4.51
N ILE A 187 28.44 -17.96 3.21
CA ILE A 187 27.59 -18.57 2.20
C ILE A 187 28.33 -19.80 1.62
N PRO A 188 27.73 -21.01 1.66
CA PRO A 188 28.36 -22.19 1.07
C PRO A 188 28.63 -22.05 -0.43
N VAL A 189 29.78 -22.56 -0.89
CA VAL A 189 30.12 -22.61 -2.33
C VAL A 189 29.29 -23.68 -3.06
N ASN A 190 28.94 -24.77 -2.38
CA ASN A 190 28.07 -25.80 -2.93
C ASN A 190 26.64 -25.25 -3.07
N SER A 191 26.10 -25.27 -4.29
CA SER A 191 24.79 -24.67 -4.60
C SER A 191 23.64 -25.34 -3.85
N THR A 192 23.64 -26.66 -3.68
CA THR A 192 22.59 -27.36 -2.93
C THR A 192 22.62 -26.99 -1.45
N LEU A 193 23.80 -26.97 -0.85
CA LEU A 193 23.96 -26.57 0.54
C LEU A 193 23.62 -25.09 0.74
N LYS A 194 23.99 -24.22 -0.22
CA LYS A 194 23.60 -22.81 -0.23
C LYS A 194 22.09 -22.66 -0.13
N GLU A 195 21.32 -23.29 -1.00
CA GLU A 195 19.85 -23.16 -0.99
C GLU A 195 19.20 -23.68 0.31
N GLN A 196 19.89 -24.50 1.10
CA GLN A 196 19.39 -25.02 2.37
C GLN A 196 19.65 -24.11 3.58
N VAL A 197 20.61 -23.18 3.50
CA VAL A 197 21.06 -22.38 4.67
C VAL A 197 21.24 -20.89 4.39
N ALA A 198 21.34 -20.49 3.12
CA ALA A 198 21.38 -19.12 2.63
C ALA A 198 20.58 -19.07 1.30
N PRO A 199 19.26 -19.32 1.37
CA PRO A 199 18.40 -19.53 0.20
C PRO A 199 18.27 -18.29 -0.67
N SER A 200 18.20 -18.50 -1.98
CA SER A 200 17.85 -17.47 -2.95
C SER A 200 16.37 -17.07 -2.86
N VAL A 201 15.98 -15.92 -3.43
CA VAL A 201 14.57 -15.49 -3.60
C VAL A 201 13.70 -16.62 -4.16
N LYS A 202 14.22 -17.37 -5.14
CA LYS A 202 13.50 -18.49 -5.76
C LYS A 202 13.16 -19.56 -4.72
N THR A 203 14.15 -20.03 -3.97
CA THR A 203 13.95 -21.04 -2.93
C THR A 203 13.07 -20.51 -1.80
N LEU A 204 13.26 -19.26 -1.40
CA LEU A 204 12.44 -18.59 -0.38
C LEU A 204 10.95 -18.58 -0.76
N VAL A 205 10.63 -18.27 -2.01
CA VAL A 205 9.26 -18.33 -2.55
C VAL A 205 8.78 -19.78 -2.64
N GLU A 206 9.58 -20.71 -3.17
CA GLU A 206 9.20 -22.13 -3.27
C GLU A 206 8.90 -22.77 -1.90
N LYS A 207 9.60 -22.34 -0.85
CA LYS A 207 9.44 -22.81 0.53
C LYS A 207 8.46 -21.96 1.36
N ASP A 208 7.79 -21.00 0.72
CA ASP A 208 6.73 -20.17 1.29
C ASP A 208 7.18 -19.45 2.59
N ILE A 209 8.34 -18.79 2.53
CA ILE A 209 8.93 -18.05 3.66
C ILE A 209 8.02 -16.94 4.19
N MET A 210 7.20 -16.35 3.31
CA MET A 210 6.35 -15.21 3.65
C MET A 210 5.34 -15.58 4.72
N GLU A 211 4.83 -16.82 4.75
CA GLU A 211 3.95 -17.29 5.82
C GLU A 211 4.64 -17.24 7.18
N THR A 212 5.88 -17.72 7.25
CA THR A 212 6.69 -17.76 8.48
C THR A 212 7.04 -16.35 8.98
N LEU A 213 7.55 -15.49 8.08
CA LEU A 213 7.93 -14.11 8.42
C LEU A 213 6.73 -13.27 8.83
N LEU A 214 5.59 -13.41 8.14
CA LEU A 214 4.39 -12.66 8.49
C LEU A 214 3.94 -13.03 9.90
N GLY A 215 3.98 -14.31 10.28
CA GLY A 215 3.62 -14.73 11.63
C GLY A 215 4.57 -14.23 12.73
N ARG A 216 5.85 -13.99 12.41
CA ARG A 216 6.80 -13.34 13.34
C ARG A 216 6.54 -11.85 13.48
N TRP A 217 6.35 -11.15 12.35
CA TRP A 217 6.03 -9.73 12.34
C TRP A 217 4.68 -9.43 13.02
N PHE A 218 3.64 -10.18 12.69
CA PHE A 218 2.29 -10.07 13.26
C PHE A 218 2.29 -10.10 14.80
N LEU A 219 3.16 -10.91 15.39
CA LEU A 219 3.23 -11.14 16.82
C LEU A 219 4.38 -10.37 17.50
N ASP A 220 4.91 -9.35 16.82
CA ASP A 220 5.94 -8.44 17.34
C ASP A 220 7.17 -9.19 17.90
N ASP A 221 7.73 -10.09 17.09
CA ASP A 221 8.99 -10.78 17.39
C ASP A 221 10.21 -9.87 17.14
N ASP A 222 11.08 -9.76 18.13
CA ASP A 222 12.33 -8.97 18.08
C ASP A 222 13.58 -9.82 17.77
N ASP A 223 13.45 -11.16 17.74
CA ASP A 223 14.59 -12.10 17.65
C ASP A 223 14.50 -13.05 16.44
N SER A 224 13.98 -12.54 15.32
CA SER A 224 13.97 -13.24 14.02
C SER A 224 15.38 -13.35 13.42
N HIS A 225 16.23 -14.21 13.97
CA HIS A 225 17.62 -14.43 13.54
C HIS A 225 17.86 -15.82 12.89
N PRO A 226 18.99 -16.06 12.20
CA PRO A 226 19.20 -17.25 11.37
C PRO A 226 19.01 -18.62 12.05
N HIS A 227 19.30 -18.78 13.34
CA HIS A 227 19.08 -20.07 14.01
C HIS A 227 17.64 -20.29 14.51
N ASN A 228 16.82 -19.24 14.55
CA ASN A 228 15.40 -19.32 14.91
C ASN A 228 14.51 -19.59 13.68
N LEU A 229 15.06 -19.38 12.48
CA LEU A 229 14.40 -19.59 11.20
C LEU A 229 15.15 -20.64 10.38
N GLY A 230 14.42 -21.53 9.72
CA GLY A 230 15.04 -22.63 8.99
C GLY A 230 14.15 -23.21 7.91
N ILE A 231 14.67 -24.25 7.27
CA ILE A 231 13.92 -25.08 6.33
C ILE A 231 13.72 -26.45 6.98
N ALA A 232 12.48 -26.92 7.04
CA ALA A 232 12.11 -28.26 7.46
C ALA A 232 11.36 -28.94 6.32
N GLU A 233 11.91 -30.06 5.82
CA GLU A 233 11.37 -30.79 4.67
C GLU A 233 11.16 -29.87 3.43
N GLU A 234 9.89 -29.57 3.11
CA GLU A 234 9.49 -28.78 1.96
C GLU A 234 9.14 -27.33 2.28
N LEU A 235 9.14 -26.92 3.55
CA LEU A 235 8.62 -25.62 3.97
C LEU A 235 9.60 -24.90 4.91
N THR A 236 9.41 -23.60 5.05
CA THR A 236 10.09 -22.84 6.10
C THR A 236 9.46 -23.14 7.45
N ALA A 237 10.29 -23.09 8.48
CA ALA A 237 9.94 -23.47 9.84
C ALA A 237 10.64 -22.55 10.85
N ASP A 238 10.12 -22.50 12.07
CA ASP A 238 10.62 -21.58 13.07
C ASP A 238 10.48 -22.07 14.52
N ILE A 239 11.42 -21.60 15.35
CA ILE A 239 11.60 -22.02 16.75
C ILE A 239 11.95 -20.82 17.62
N ASP A 240 11.90 -21.01 18.95
CA ASP A 240 12.16 -20.01 19.98
C ASP A 240 11.19 -18.81 19.95
N PHE A 241 10.35 -18.74 20.98
CA PHE A 241 9.21 -17.80 21.02
C PHE A 241 9.23 -16.86 22.24
N ASP A 242 10.35 -16.77 22.95
CA ASP A 242 10.47 -15.96 24.18
C ASP A 242 10.76 -14.48 23.95
N MET A 243 10.81 -14.03 22.69
CA MET A 243 11.01 -12.63 22.26
C MET A 243 9.81 -12.06 21.49
N PHE A 244 8.68 -12.77 21.53
CA PHE A 244 7.41 -12.34 20.97
C PHE A 244 6.67 -11.40 21.92
N PHE A 245 5.70 -10.65 21.38
CA PHE A 245 5.03 -9.58 22.11
C PHE A 245 6.07 -8.65 22.75
N TYR A 246 7.09 -8.29 21.97
CA TYR A 246 8.30 -7.68 22.51
C TYR A 246 8.02 -6.38 23.26
N TRP A 247 7.05 -5.59 22.78
CA TRP A 247 6.55 -4.40 23.49
C TRP A 247 6.13 -4.69 24.95
N PHE A 248 5.73 -5.92 25.29
CA PHE A 248 5.40 -6.36 26.65
C PHE A 248 6.54 -7.16 27.31
N THR A 249 7.22 -8.07 26.60
CA THR A 249 8.22 -8.99 27.18
C THR A 249 9.60 -8.35 27.39
N ILE A 250 9.90 -7.23 26.73
CA ILE A 250 11.19 -6.53 26.81
C ILE A 250 11.67 -6.23 28.23
N HIS A 251 10.76 -5.92 29.16
CA HIS A 251 11.16 -5.58 30.52
C HIS A 251 11.55 -6.80 31.36
N MET A 252 11.07 -8.00 31.03
CA MET A 252 11.55 -9.24 31.65
C MET A 252 12.98 -9.58 31.20
N LYS A 253 13.34 -9.15 29.98
CA LYS A 253 14.61 -9.43 29.28
C LYS A 253 15.71 -8.40 29.49
N GLU A 254 15.39 -7.29 30.15
CA GLU A 254 16.15 -6.03 30.14
C GLU A 254 16.30 -5.42 28.72
N PRO A 255 16.00 -4.11 28.56
CA PRO A 255 16.27 -3.43 27.29
C PRO A 255 17.78 -3.37 27.01
N ARG A 256 18.18 -3.56 25.74
CA ARG A 256 19.59 -3.44 25.35
C ARG A 256 20.04 -1.96 25.43
N THR A 257 21.18 -1.68 26.05
CA THR A 257 21.64 -0.33 26.48
C THR A 257 21.69 0.76 25.40
N VAL A 258 21.82 0.40 24.12
CA VAL A 258 21.95 1.34 22.98
C VAL A 258 20.66 1.41 22.14
N ILE A 259 19.69 0.53 22.44
CA ILE A 259 18.39 0.49 21.78
C ILE A 259 17.46 1.39 22.59
N GLY A 260 16.95 2.45 21.97
CA GLY A 260 15.84 3.20 22.57
C GLY A 260 14.68 2.23 22.80
N VAL A 261 14.14 2.20 24.03
CA VAL A 261 12.97 1.38 24.39
C VAL A 261 11.79 1.87 23.55
N PRO A 262 11.30 1.16 22.51
CA PRO A 262 10.60 1.90 21.47
C PRO A 262 9.07 1.78 21.52
N LYS A 263 8.46 0.85 22.30
CA LYS A 263 7.05 0.48 22.11
C LYS A 263 6.31 0.14 23.40
N GLU A 264 5.13 0.72 23.57
CA GLU A 264 4.19 0.44 24.68
C GLU A 264 2.98 -0.40 24.23
N HIS A 265 2.82 -0.63 22.93
CA HIS A 265 1.70 -1.37 22.32
C HIS A 265 2.11 -1.94 20.94
N VAL A 266 1.26 -2.79 20.35
CA VAL A 266 1.45 -3.32 19.00
C VAL A 266 1.37 -2.22 17.94
N THR A 267 2.32 -2.18 17.00
CA THR A 267 2.37 -1.15 15.94
C THR A 267 2.65 -1.75 14.56
N LEU A 268 1.75 -2.57 14.02
CA LEU A 268 1.83 -2.93 12.60
C LEU A 268 1.30 -1.75 11.79
N THR A 269 2.01 -1.38 10.71
CA THR A 269 1.64 -0.23 9.88
C THR A 269 1.39 -0.63 8.45
N VAL A 270 0.58 0.17 7.75
CA VAL A 270 0.32 -0.04 6.32
C VAL A 270 1.60 0.05 5.50
N ARG A 271 2.54 0.93 5.87
CA ARG A 271 3.82 1.08 5.17
C ARG A 271 4.71 -0.15 5.31
N ASP A 272 4.80 -0.70 6.52
CA ASP A 272 5.52 -1.96 6.72
C ASP A 272 4.84 -3.11 5.96
N TYR A 273 3.51 -3.15 5.91
CA TYR A 273 2.77 -4.13 5.13
C TYR A 273 3.03 -3.98 3.62
N GLU A 274 3.10 -2.75 3.09
CA GLU A 274 3.47 -2.46 1.70
C GLU A 274 4.88 -2.94 1.37
N ALA A 275 5.87 -2.52 2.18
CA ALA A 275 7.29 -2.81 2.01
C ALA A 275 7.70 -4.25 2.35
N PHE A 276 6.78 -5.03 2.95
CA PHE A 276 7.08 -6.34 3.51
C PHE A 276 7.78 -7.28 2.51
N PRO A 277 8.88 -7.96 2.90
CA PRO A 277 9.38 -8.11 4.28
C PRO A 277 10.35 -7.02 4.76
N ASN A 278 10.53 -5.91 4.04
CA ASN A 278 11.46 -4.85 4.44
C ASN A 278 10.86 -3.89 5.48
N VAL A 279 10.53 -4.41 6.65
CA VAL A 279 9.87 -3.63 7.71
C VAL A 279 10.80 -2.58 8.31
N GLN A 280 10.27 -1.41 8.65
CA GLN A 280 11.01 -0.28 9.20
C GLN A 280 10.31 0.32 10.42
N GLU A 281 9.00 0.51 10.39
CA GLU A 281 8.24 1.19 11.45
C GLU A 281 7.94 0.24 12.64
N SER A 282 7.83 -1.06 12.38
CA SER A 282 7.77 -2.11 13.39
C SER A 282 9.11 -2.32 14.11
N MET A 283 10.21 -1.76 13.61
CA MET A 283 11.50 -1.68 14.28
C MET A 283 11.96 -2.97 15.03
N PRO A 284 11.86 -4.19 14.45
CA PRO A 284 12.47 -5.36 15.07
C PRO A 284 13.99 -5.15 15.20
N TYR A 285 14.63 -5.73 16.21
CA TYR A 285 16.08 -5.68 16.34
C TYR A 285 16.75 -6.68 15.38
N HIS A 286 16.34 -7.95 15.41
CA HIS A 286 16.76 -8.95 14.44
C HIS A 286 15.69 -9.12 13.37
N TRP A 287 16.08 -8.96 12.10
CA TRP A 287 15.18 -9.19 10.98
C TRP A 287 15.92 -9.68 9.74
N PRO A 288 15.36 -10.61 8.94
CA PRO A 288 16.08 -11.23 7.81
C PRO A 288 16.56 -10.28 6.71
N SER A 289 15.86 -9.17 6.47
CA SER A 289 16.24 -8.21 5.44
C SER A 289 17.28 -7.18 5.91
N TYR A 290 17.73 -7.24 7.17
CA TYR A 290 18.69 -6.29 7.71
C TYR A 290 20.12 -6.74 7.48
N GLU A 291 20.98 -5.83 7.05
CA GLU A 291 22.42 -6.04 6.89
C GLU A 291 23.09 -6.40 8.22
N ASN A 292 22.58 -5.82 9.32
CA ASN A 292 23.02 -6.11 10.67
C ASN A 292 21.85 -5.98 11.66
N PRO A 293 21.91 -6.68 12.80
CA PRO A 293 20.99 -6.44 13.91
C PRO A 293 20.94 -4.97 14.30
N GLY A 294 19.74 -4.49 14.62
CA GLY A 294 19.48 -3.13 15.04
C GLY A 294 19.70 -2.06 13.95
N GLN A 295 19.70 -2.43 12.68
CA GLN A 295 19.84 -1.50 11.55
C GLN A 295 18.90 -0.29 11.66
N VAL A 296 17.65 -0.52 12.09
CA VAL A 296 16.61 0.51 12.19
C VAL A 296 16.40 1.03 13.62
N THR A 297 16.83 0.29 14.66
CA THR A 297 16.65 0.67 16.07
C THR A 297 17.85 1.39 16.68
N ILE A 298 19.07 1.18 16.16
CA ILE A 298 20.28 1.83 16.68
C ILE A 298 20.41 3.24 16.06
N PRO A 299 20.50 4.30 16.87
CA PRO A 299 20.64 5.68 16.37
C PRO A 299 21.84 5.86 15.45
N ALA A 300 21.65 6.54 14.30
CA ALA A 300 22.62 6.74 13.22
C ALA A 300 24.00 7.29 13.65
N ILE A 301 24.10 7.82 14.88
CA ILE A 301 25.32 8.36 15.50
C ILE A 301 26.35 7.25 15.82
N VAL A 302 25.91 5.98 15.97
CA VAL A 302 26.82 4.84 16.18
C VAL A 302 27.55 4.47 14.86
N PRO A 303 28.90 4.45 14.81
CA PRO A 303 29.65 4.19 13.59
C PRO A 303 29.29 2.87 12.87
N ASN A 304 29.16 2.91 11.54
CA ASN A 304 28.80 1.74 10.71
C ASN A 304 29.73 0.52 10.90
N VAL A 305 31.01 0.74 11.22
CA VAL A 305 31.97 -0.35 11.47
C VAL A 305 31.61 -1.14 12.73
N ALA A 306 31.12 -0.48 13.78
CA ALA A 306 30.68 -1.15 15.01
C ALA A 306 29.38 -1.94 14.81
N ARG A 307 28.49 -1.44 13.94
CA ARG A 307 27.21 -2.10 13.61
C ARG A 307 27.40 -3.42 12.86
N LYS A 308 28.38 -3.48 11.95
CA LYS A 308 28.72 -4.70 11.19
C LYS A 308 29.36 -5.81 12.03
N LEU A 309 29.77 -5.51 13.26
CA LEU A 309 30.33 -6.48 14.21
C LEU A 309 29.27 -7.07 15.14
N LEU A 310 28.00 -6.62 15.05
CA LEU A 310 26.93 -7.17 15.87
C LEU A 310 26.64 -8.64 15.49
N PRO A 311 26.51 -9.54 16.48
CA PRO A 311 26.37 -10.97 16.24
C PRO A 311 25.00 -11.31 15.64
N LYS A 312 24.85 -12.51 15.07
CA LYS A 312 23.57 -13.04 14.55
C LYS A 312 23.00 -12.38 13.29
N ALA A 313 23.78 -11.63 12.51
CA ALA A 313 23.38 -11.20 11.16
C ALA A 313 23.13 -12.38 10.21
N TYR A 314 22.22 -12.23 9.25
CA TYR A 314 21.96 -13.22 8.19
C TYR A 314 23.13 -13.30 7.21
N ALA A 315 23.38 -14.49 6.66
CA ALA A 315 24.41 -14.68 5.65
C ALA A 315 24.12 -13.95 4.33
N ASP A 316 22.85 -13.82 3.93
CA ASP A 316 22.44 -13.14 2.70
C ASP A 316 21.11 -12.37 2.88
N PRO A 317 21.13 -11.22 3.58
CA PRO A 317 19.92 -10.43 3.84
C PRO A 317 19.32 -9.78 2.57
N VAL A 318 20.12 -9.66 1.51
CA VAL A 318 19.69 -9.07 0.22
C VAL A 318 18.65 -9.95 -0.45
N GLU A 319 18.78 -11.28 -0.38
CA GLU A 319 17.79 -12.20 -0.95
C GLU A 319 16.43 -12.08 -0.25
N PHE A 320 16.40 -11.86 1.07
CA PHE A 320 15.15 -11.57 1.78
C PHE A 320 14.57 -10.22 1.36
N ALA A 321 15.40 -9.18 1.27
CA ALA A 321 14.94 -7.85 0.88
C ALA A 321 14.31 -7.82 -0.53
N ARG A 322 14.83 -8.63 -1.46
CA ARG A 322 14.32 -8.78 -2.82
C ARG A 322 12.92 -9.41 -2.91
N LEU A 323 12.41 -10.05 -1.86
CA LEU A 323 11.04 -10.57 -1.84
C LEU A 323 9.99 -9.46 -1.99
N ALA A 324 10.30 -8.22 -1.60
CA ALA A 324 9.41 -7.07 -1.83
C ALA A 324 9.20 -6.74 -3.32
N GLN A 325 10.09 -7.20 -4.20
CA GLN A 325 10.02 -7.00 -5.65
C GLN A 325 9.36 -8.17 -6.38
N ASN A 326 9.00 -9.25 -5.66
CA ASN A 326 8.49 -10.47 -6.23
C ASN A 326 6.96 -10.58 -6.05
N SER A 327 6.22 -10.64 -7.16
CA SER A 327 4.76 -10.69 -7.14
C SER A 327 4.20 -11.95 -6.45
N VAL A 328 4.85 -13.10 -6.59
CA VAL A 328 4.43 -14.35 -5.93
C VAL A 328 4.64 -14.25 -4.42
N ALA A 329 5.75 -13.65 -3.97
CA ALA A 329 5.97 -13.41 -2.55
C ALA A 329 4.91 -12.47 -1.96
N GLN A 330 4.50 -11.42 -2.69
CA GLN A 330 3.41 -10.55 -2.25
C GLN A 330 2.05 -11.26 -2.22
N GLU A 331 1.81 -12.21 -3.14
CA GLU A 331 0.63 -13.08 -3.09
C GLU A 331 0.66 -13.98 -1.84
N GLN A 332 1.81 -14.59 -1.53
CA GLN A 332 2.01 -15.40 -0.32
C GLN A 332 1.81 -14.58 0.96
N LYS A 333 2.26 -13.31 0.99
CA LYS A 333 2.02 -12.39 2.11
C LYS A 333 0.53 -12.24 2.42
N LEU A 334 -0.27 -11.94 1.40
CA LEU A 334 -1.72 -11.78 1.57
C LEU A 334 -2.39 -13.11 1.95
N ALA A 335 -1.98 -14.22 1.32
CA ALA A 335 -2.50 -15.54 1.66
C ALA A 335 -2.22 -15.92 3.13
N ALA A 336 -1.01 -15.64 3.61
CA ALA A 336 -0.61 -15.86 5.00
C ALA A 336 -1.40 -14.97 5.97
N ALA A 337 -1.61 -13.69 5.62
CA ALA A 337 -2.39 -12.77 6.43
C ALA A 337 -3.84 -13.21 6.53
N LEU A 338 -4.44 -13.61 5.41
CA LEU A 338 -5.79 -14.15 5.40
C LEU A 338 -5.89 -15.44 6.22
N LYS A 339 -4.91 -16.34 6.10
CA LYS A 339 -4.88 -17.57 6.91
C LYS A 339 -4.84 -17.27 8.41
N ALA A 340 -4.00 -16.34 8.85
CA ALA A 340 -3.98 -15.90 10.25
C ALA A 340 -5.33 -15.30 10.68
N LEU A 341 -5.92 -14.42 9.85
CA LEU A 341 -7.18 -13.75 10.16
C LEU A 341 -8.38 -14.71 10.23
N LEU A 342 -8.42 -15.74 9.37
CA LEU A 342 -9.55 -16.66 9.28
C LEU A 342 -9.46 -17.81 10.28
N THR A 343 -8.26 -18.33 10.55
CA THR A 343 -8.06 -19.45 11.47
C THR A 343 -8.12 -19.04 12.94
N TYR A 344 -8.01 -17.74 13.25
CA TYR A 344 -8.27 -17.24 14.59
C TYR A 344 -9.74 -17.45 14.98
N GLN A 345 -10.02 -18.50 15.74
CA GLN A 345 -11.33 -18.79 16.30
C GLN A 345 -11.22 -18.66 17.83
N PRO A 346 -11.65 -17.54 18.46
CA PRO A 346 -11.35 -17.23 19.85
C PRO A 346 -11.73 -18.34 20.84
N GLU A 347 -12.90 -18.95 20.67
CA GLU A 347 -13.35 -20.06 21.53
C GLU A 347 -12.47 -21.31 21.38
N LEU A 348 -12.05 -21.62 20.15
CA LEU A 348 -11.14 -22.73 19.89
C LEU A 348 -9.76 -22.45 20.50
N GLN A 349 -9.23 -21.24 20.31
CA GLN A 349 -7.93 -20.86 20.86
C GLN A 349 -7.94 -20.89 22.39
N ARG A 350 -9.02 -20.41 23.01
CA ARG A 350 -9.25 -20.51 24.45
C ARG A 350 -9.24 -21.96 24.94
N LYS A 351 -9.93 -22.88 24.25
CA LYS A 351 -9.88 -24.31 24.58
C LYS A 351 -8.45 -24.88 24.47
N ARG A 352 -7.72 -24.54 23.40
CA ARG A 352 -6.32 -25.00 23.21
C ARG A 352 -5.37 -24.45 24.27
N LEU A 353 -5.51 -23.19 24.67
CA LEU A 353 -4.75 -22.63 25.78
C LEU A 353 -5.13 -23.29 27.12
N THR A 354 -6.41 -23.59 27.33
CA THR A 354 -6.87 -24.29 28.54
C THR A 354 -6.22 -25.69 28.65
N GLU A 355 -5.99 -26.37 27.54
CA GLU A 355 -5.25 -27.65 27.53
C GLU A 355 -3.77 -27.54 27.92
N LEU A 356 -3.16 -26.37 27.67
CA LEU A 356 -1.76 -26.07 27.98
C LEU A 356 -1.57 -25.50 29.39
N PHE A 357 -2.54 -24.74 29.90
CA PHE A 357 -2.40 -23.94 31.12
C PHE A 357 -3.42 -24.26 32.20
N GLY A 358 -4.50 -24.98 31.89
CA GLY A 358 -5.56 -25.30 32.85
C GLY A 358 -6.16 -24.04 33.50
N ASP A 359 -6.26 -24.06 34.82
CA ASP A 359 -6.74 -22.98 35.68
C ASP A 359 -5.63 -22.08 36.22
N MET A 360 -4.39 -22.18 35.69
CA MET A 360 -3.27 -21.38 36.16
C MET A 360 -3.58 -19.88 36.10
N PRO A 361 -3.32 -19.12 37.19
CA PRO A 361 -3.47 -17.68 37.18
C PRO A 361 -2.36 -17.02 36.35
N LEU A 362 -2.59 -15.75 35.99
CA LEU A 362 -1.57 -14.90 35.36
C LEU A 362 -0.27 -14.92 36.20
N ASN A 363 -0.39 -14.64 37.49
CA ASN A 363 0.72 -14.59 38.45
C ASN A 363 1.88 -13.71 37.95
N TYR A 364 1.60 -12.45 37.60
CA TYR A 364 2.68 -11.54 37.19
C TYR A 364 3.56 -11.11 38.37
N THR A 365 3.09 -11.35 39.60
CA THR A 365 3.92 -11.13 40.81
C THR A 365 5.14 -12.04 40.86
N SER A 366 5.19 -13.13 40.08
CA SER A 366 6.40 -13.95 39.92
C SER A 366 7.60 -13.16 39.40
N LEU A 367 7.38 -11.97 38.81
CA LEU A 367 8.45 -11.09 38.36
C LEU A 367 9.31 -10.56 39.51
N ASP A 368 8.81 -10.58 40.76
CA ASP A 368 9.57 -10.21 41.95
C ASP A 368 10.81 -11.11 42.14
N GLU A 369 10.80 -12.33 41.59
CA GLU A 369 11.95 -13.26 41.59
C GLU A 369 13.05 -12.86 40.60
N THR A 370 12.70 -12.12 39.54
CA THR A 370 13.65 -11.56 38.58
C THR A 370 14.23 -10.27 39.13
N ASP A 371 13.38 -9.30 39.42
CA ASP A 371 13.71 -8.02 40.06
C ASP A 371 12.44 -7.45 40.72
N PRO A 372 12.45 -7.19 42.05
CA PRO A 372 11.33 -6.61 42.77
C PRO A 372 10.79 -5.28 42.20
N SER A 373 11.59 -4.56 41.42
CA SER A 373 11.18 -3.32 40.76
C SER A 373 10.25 -3.56 39.55
N LEU A 374 10.32 -4.75 38.93
CA LEU A 374 9.59 -5.04 37.69
C LEU A 374 8.09 -5.05 37.90
N ARG A 375 7.60 -5.59 39.02
CA ARG A 375 6.16 -5.59 39.31
C ARG A 375 5.57 -4.19 39.26
N ALA A 376 6.16 -3.24 40.00
CA ALA A 376 5.72 -1.86 40.02
C ALA A 376 5.79 -1.21 38.63
N LYS A 377 6.82 -1.55 37.84
CA LYS A 377 6.97 -1.10 36.46
C LYS A 377 5.85 -1.61 35.55
N TYR A 378 5.52 -2.90 35.60
CA TYR A 378 4.43 -3.48 34.81
C TYR A 378 3.06 -2.94 35.22
N GLU A 379 2.81 -2.74 36.51
CA GLU A 379 1.58 -2.09 37.00
C GLU A 379 1.44 -0.65 36.48
N SER A 380 2.56 0.07 36.33
CA SER A 380 2.57 1.43 35.78
C SER A 380 2.41 1.49 34.26
N LEU A 381 3.10 0.63 33.52
CA LEU A 381 3.13 0.67 32.04
C LEU A 381 1.91 -0.01 31.43
N TYR A 382 1.41 -1.07 32.05
CA TYR A 382 0.33 -1.90 31.53
C TYR A 382 -0.80 -2.08 32.55
N PRO A 383 -1.39 -1.00 33.08
CA PRO A 383 -2.39 -1.08 34.16
C PRO A 383 -3.62 -1.92 33.78
N ARG A 384 -3.92 -2.05 32.47
CA ARG A 384 -4.98 -2.92 31.95
C ARG A 384 -4.67 -4.41 32.14
N PHE A 385 -3.40 -4.79 32.04
CA PHE A 385 -2.95 -6.18 32.05
C PHE A 385 -2.41 -6.61 33.42
N CYS A 386 -1.73 -5.70 34.13
CA CYS A 386 -1.04 -5.98 35.39
C CYS A 386 -1.61 -5.10 36.52
N ASN A 387 -2.48 -5.68 37.34
CA ASN A 387 -2.98 -5.10 38.58
C ASN A 387 -3.50 -6.21 39.52
N LYS A 388 -3.86 -5.84 40.76
CA LYS A 388 -4.34 -6.79 41.79
C LYS A 388 -5.55 -7.62 41.36
N GLU A 389 -6.41 -7.11 40.48
CA GLU A 389 -7.57 -7.85 39.98
C GLU A 389 -7.18 -8.81 38.85
N THR A 390 -6.33 -8.37 37.92
CA THR A 390 -5.91 -9.19 36.78
C THR A 390 -4.92 -10.28 37.16
N ASP A 391 -4.12 -10.11 38.22
CA ASP A 391 -3.22 -11.15 38.74
C ASP A 391 -3.94 -12.45 39.10
N LYS A 392 -5.21 -12.32 39.53
CA LYS A 392 -6.09 -13.41 39.92
C LYS A 392 -6.87 -14.02 38.76
N LYS A 393 -6.88 -13.37 37.59
CA LYS A 393 -7.54 -13.93 36.39
C LYS A 393 -6.71 -15.08 35.83
N SER A 394 -7.38 -15.92 35.05
CA SER A 394 -6.70 -17.00 34.34
C SER A 394 -5.64 -16.42 33.40
N PHE A 395 -4.49 -17.08 33.32
CA PHE A 395 -3.47 -16.78 32.31
C PHE A 395 -4.04 -16.88 30.89
N VAL A 396 -5.02 -17.77 30.67
CA VAL A 396 -5.71 -17.93 29.38
C VAL A 396 -6.44 -16.64 29.00
N ASP A 397 -7.15 -15.99 29.94
CA ASP A 397 -7.85 -14.73 29.66
C ASP A 397 -6.88 -13.62 29.29
N PHE A 398 -5.77 -13.50 30.02
CA PHE A 398 -4.70 -12.56 29.72
C PHE A 398 -4.17 -12.73 28.28
N MET A 399 -3.84 -13.96 27.88
CA MET A 399 -3.33 -14.23 26.53
C MET A 399 -4.39 -13.97 25.45
N MET A 400 -5.67 -14.28 25.71
CA MET A 400 -6.75 -13.99 24.76
C MET A 400 -6.93 -12.49 24.55
N ASP A 401 -6.82 -11.68 25.60
CA ASP A 401 -6.85 -10.21 25.48
C ASP A 401 -5.66 -9.70 24.63
N LEU A 402 -4.46 -10.24 24.86
CA LEU A 402 -3.26 -9.90 24.09
C LEU A 402 -3.39 -10.29 22.61
N TYR A 403 -3.90 -11.48 22.31
CA TYR A 403 -4.13 -11.94 20.93
C TYR A 403 -5.17 -11.10 20.22
N GLN A 404 -6.22 -10.67 20.92
CA GLN A 404 -7.25 -9.83 20.33
C GLN A 404 -6.68 -8.47 19.90
N GLU A 405 -5.79 -7.89 20.70
CA GLU A 405 -5.12 -6.62 20.36
C GLU A 405 -4.29 -6.73 19.06
N HIS A 406 -3.48 -7.78 18.95
CA HIS A 406 -2.71 -8.07 17.74
C HIS A 406 -3.61 -8.36 16.55
N TYR A 407 -4.65 -9.19 16.75
CA TYR A 407 -5.62 -9.54 15.71
C TYR A 407 -6.29 -8.30 15.13
N ASP A 408 -6.77 -7.39 15.98
CA ASP A 408 -7.47 -6.19 15.56
C ASP A 408 -6.54 -5.26 14.78
N ASN A 409 -5.27 -5.13 15.19
CA ASN A 409 -4.27 -4.35 14.47
C ASN A 409 -3.95 -4.95 13.08
N LEU A 410 -3.73 -6.26 13.00
CA LEU A 410 -3.55 -6.96 11.71
C LEU A 410 -4.80 -6.81 10.82
N TYR A 411 -5.99 -6.94 11.39
CA TYR A 411 -7.26 -6.79 10.68
C TYR A 411 -7.35 -5.41 10.04
N ARG A 412 -7.06 -4.34 10.79
CA ARG A 412 -7.08 -2.96 10.28
C ARG A 412 -6.10 -2.76 9.14
N VAL A 413 -4.86 -3.23 9.30
CA VAL A 413 -3.78 -3.06 8.32
C VAL A 413 -4.04 -3.85 7.04
N VAL A 414 -4.58 -5.07 7.13
CA VAL A 414 -4.74 -5.97 5.98
C VAL A 414 -6.10 -5.82 5.31
N VAL A 415 -7.19 -5.84 6.08
CA VAL A 415 -8.55 -5.90 5.51
C VAL A 415 -8.92 -4.58 4.84
N PHE A 416 -8.60 -3.45 5.46
CA PHE A 416 -8.89 -2.12 4.90
C PHE A 416 -7.80 -1.56 3.98
N TYR A 417 -6.83 -2.38 3.60
CA TYR A 417 -5.72 -1.96 2.75
C TYR A 417 -6.21 -1.57 1.34
N MET A 418 -5.86 -0.35 0.92
CA MET A 418 -6.33 0.26 -0.33
C MET A 418 -5.33 0.20 -1.48
N GLY A 419 -4.27 -0.59 -1.35
CA GLY A 419 -3.26 -0.73 -2.38
C GLY A 419 -2.33 0.48 -2.46
N CYS A 420 -1.28 0.34 -3.27
CA CYS A 420 -0.34 1.41 -3.57
C CYS A 420 0.18 1.26 -5.01
N THR A 421 0.57 2.36 -5.62
CA THR A 421 1.13 2.37 -6.98
C THR A 421 2.57 1.88 -7.03
N ASP A 422 3.27 1.95 -5.89
CA ASP A 422 4.63 1.48 -5.69
C ASP A 422 4.79 1.20 -4.19
N ASN A 423 5.26 0.00 -3.85
CA ASN A 423 5.53 -0.41 -2.48
C ASN A 423 6.90 0.08 -1.94
N GLY A 424 7.56 1.01 -2.64
CA GLY A 424 8.91 1.46 -2.35
C GLY A 424 10.00 0.61 -3.00
N TYR A 425 9.62 -0.47 -3.68
CA TYR A 425 10.51 -1.42 -4.36
C TYR A 425 10.13 -1.65 -5.82
N GLY A 426 9.30 -0.78 -6.41
CA GLY A 426 8.95 -0.81 -7.84
C GLY A 426 7.83 -1.79 -8.20
N LEU A 427 7.08 -2.29 -7.21
CA LEU A 427 5.95 -3.18 -7.44
C LEU A 427 4.63 -2.52 -6.98
N PRO A 428 3.63 -2.37 -7.87
CA PRO A 428 2.30 -1.93 -7.46
C PRO A 428 1.57 -3.04 -6.71
N LEU A 429 0.82 -2.67 -5.67
CA LEU A 429 0.00 -3.59 -4.89
C LEU A 429 -1.47 -3.21 -5.02
N SER A 430 -2.33 -4.21 -5.24
CA SER A 430 -3.77 -3.98 -5.32
C SER A 430 -4.37 -3.75 -3.93
N PRO A 431 -5.54 -3.10 -3.85
CA PRO A 431 -6.38 -3.13 -2.65
C PRO A 431 -6.77 -4.57 -2.28
N THR A 432 -6.96 -4.84 -0.98
CA THR A 432 -7.33 -6.18 -0.51
C THR A 432 -8.63 -6.67 -1.11
N TYR A 433 -9.67 -5.83 -1.24
CA TYR A 433 -10.94 -6.28 -1.84
C TYR A 433 -10.77 -6.80 -3.27
N LEU A 434 -9.83 -6.23 -4.02
CA LEU A 434 -9.59 -6.59 -5.42
C LEU A 434 -8.79 -7.89 -5.53
N ASP A 435 -7.80 -8.08 -4.66
CA ASP A 435 -7.06 -9.34 -4.61
C ASP A 435 -7.95 -10.48 -4.11
N LEU A 436 -8.82 -10.22 -3.13
CA LEU A 436 -9.83 -11.20 -2.70
C LEU A 436 -10.75 -11.58 -3.86
N TYR A 437 -11.30 -10.60 -4.58
CA TYR A 437 -12.16 -10.84 -5.74
C TYR A 437 -11.49 -11.70 -6.82
N ARG A 438 -10.20 -11.47 -7.09
CA ARG A 438 -9.44 -12.22 -8.10
C ARG A 438 -9.03 -13.63 -7.64
N LYS A 439 -8.98 -13.88 -6.33
CA LYS A 439 -8.36 -15.09 -5.77
C LYS A 439 -9.30 -15.92 -4.89
N PRO A 440 -10.40 -16.47 -5.44
CA PRO A 440 -11.19 -17.52 -4.77
C PRO A 440 -10.36 -18.67 -4.19
N SER A 441 -9.22 -18.99 -4.80
CA SER A 441 -8.32 -20.05 -4.32
C SER A 441 -7.77 -19.81 -2.92
N PHE A 442 -7.66 -18.56 -2.44
CA PHE A 442 -7.15 -18.30 -1.09
C PHE A 442 -8.01 -18.94 -0.02
N TYR A 443 -9.32 -18.70 -0.05
CA TYR A 443 -10.24 -19.31 0.91
C TYR A 443 -10.28 -20.84 0.77
N ARG A 444 -10.33 -21.34 -0.47
CA ARG A 444 -10.36 -22.80 -0.73
C ARG A 444 -9.14 -23.51 -0.15
N LYS A 445 -7.93 -22.97 -0.37
CA LYS A 445 -6.68 -23.53 0.19
C LYS A 445 -6.67 -23.50 1.71
N ILE A 446 -7.17 -22.43 2.34
CA ILE A 446 -7.28 -22.35 3.81
C ILE A 446 -8.29 -23.37 4.34
N LEU A 447 -9.45 -23.51 3.69
CA LEU A 447 -10.47 -24.50 4.05
C LEU A 447 -9.95 -25.93 3.93
N GLU A 448 -9.22 -26.24 2.85
CA GLU A 448 -8.54 -27.53 2.67
C GLU A 448 -7.50 -27.78 3.75
N TRP A 449 -6.71 -26.76 4.08
CA TRP A 449 -5.70 -26.82 5.12
C TRP A 449 -6.32 -27.11 6.50
N ILE A 450 -7.38 -26.40 6.93
CA ILE A 450 -8.00 -26.67 8.23
C ILE A 450 -8.64 -28.07 8.27
N LYS A 451 -9.20 -28.54 7.15
CA LYS A 451 -9.77 -29.90 7.05
C LYS A 451 -8.67 -30.94 7.18
N LYS A 452 -7.48 -30.69 6.62
CA LYS A 452 -6.31 -31.55 6.80
C LYS A 452 -5.87 -31.56 8.26
N GLU A 453 -5.70 -30.41 8.90
CA GLU A 453 -5.33 -30.32 10.32
C GLU A 453 -6.32 -31.03 11.25
N ASN A 454 -7.63 -30.91 10.98
CA ASN A 454 -8.66 -31.63 11.74
C ASN A 454 -8.56 -33.15 11.59
N LYS A 455 -8.13 -33.64 10.43
CA LYS A 455 -7.97 -35.07 10.13
C LYS A 455 -6.63 -35.63 10.64
N THR A 456 -5.62 -34.80 10.82
CA THR A 456 -4.26 -35.21 11.21
C THR A 456 -3.93 -34.79 12.63
N THR A 457 -3.61 -33.52 12.84
CA THR A 457 -3.15 -32.95 14.11
C THR A 457 -4.19 -33.11 15.21
N TYR A 458 -5.46 -32.84 14.91
CA TYR A 458 -6.56 -32.84 15.90
C TYR A 458 -7.50 -34.05 15.75
N ALA A 459 -7.04 -35.13 15.11
CA ALA A 459 -7.88 -36.29 14.78
C ALA A 459 -8.57 -36.91 16.01
N LYS A 460 -7.85 -36.94 17.14
CA LYS A 460 -8.29 -37.52 18.42
C LYS A 460 -8.91 -36.50 19.40
N GLU A 461 -8.97 -35.21 19.02
CA GLU A 461 -9.33 -34.10 19.92
C GLU A 461 -10.48 -33.29 19.32
N GLU A 462 -11.70 -33.84 19.38
CA GLU A 462 -12.89 -33.27 18.69
C GLU A 462 -13.13 -31.80 19.06
N ASP A 463 -13.01 -31.46 20.36
CA ASP A 463 -13.19 -30.10 20.87
C ASP A 463 -12.13 -29.09 20.42
N LEU A 464 -11.01 -29.57 19.84
CA LEU A 464 -9.88 -28.76 19.39
C LEU A 464 -9.80 -28.67 17.85
N LYS A 465 -10.81 -29.18 17.15
CA LYS A 465 -10.92 -29.05 15.69
C LYS A 465 -11.38 -27.65 15.29
N TYR A 466 -10.86 -27.16 14.17
CA TYR A 466 -11.35 -25.96 13.51
C TYR A 466 -12.82 -26.14 13.10
N ASN A 467 -13.62 -25.10 13.29
CA ASN A 467 -14.99 -25.04 12.79
C ASN A 467 -15.01 -24.44 11.37
N PRO A 468 -15.38 -25.21 10.32
CA PRO A 468 -15.46 -24.70 8.95
C PRO A 468 -16.53 -23.61 8.76
N ASP A 469 -17.64 -23.66 9.49
CA ASP A 469 -18.72 -22.68 9.36
C ASP A 469 -18.31 -21.32 9.94
N GLU A 470 -17.60 -21.32 11.08
CA GLU A 470 -17.03 -20.09 11.64
C GLU A 470 -15.94 -19.51 10.73
N LEU A 471 -15.13 -20.37 10.08
CA LEU A 471 -14.16 -19.94 9.06
C LEU A 471 -14.87 -19.20 7.92
N GLN A 472 -15.96 -19.75 7.39
CA GLN A 472 -16.73 -19.14 6.29
C GLN A 472 -17.38 -17.83 6.70
N LYS A 473 -18.04 -17.78 7.87
CA LYS A 473 -18.64 -16.54 8.40
C LYS A 473 -17.60 -15.44 8.59
N ARG A 474 -16.41 -15.80 9.08
CA ARG A 474 -15.29 -14.86 9.21
C ARG A 474 -14.76 -14.40 7.87
N TYR A 475 -14.70 -15.30 6.89
CA TYR A 475 -14.30 -14.93 5.55
C TYR A 475 -15.30 -13.96 4.91
N HIS A 476 -16.59 -14.19 5.12
CA HIS A 476 -17.62 -13.27 4.66
C HIS A 476 -17.50 -11.89 5.32
N GLN A 477 -17.20 -11.83 6.62
CA GLN A 477 -16.91 -10.57 7.29
C GLN A 477 -15.69 -9.86 6.65
N VAL A 478 -14.56 -10.56 6.50
CA VAL A 478 -13.35 -10.01 5.86
C VAL A 478 -13.64 -9.52 4.44
N TRP A 479 -14.38 -10.29 3.66
CA TRP A 479 -14.82 -9.92 2.31
C TRP A 479 -15.60 -8.61 2.33
N ARG A 480 -16.69 -8.54 3.11
CA ARG A 480 -17.53 -7.34 3.26
C ARG A 480 -16.69 -6.14 3.68
N ASP A 481 -15.89 -6.31 4.72
CA ASP A 481 -15.17 -5.24 5.38
C ASP A 481 -14.04 -4.70 4.47
N ALA A 482 -13.45 -5.55 3.62
CA ALA A 482 -12.47 -5.11 2.62
C ALA A 482 -13.06 -4.15 1.57
N PHE A 483 -14.34 -4.29 1.21
CA PHE A 483 -15.04 -3.34 0.32
C PHE A 483 -15.46 -2.04 1.04
N ALA A 484 -15.40 -1.97 2.38
CA ALA A 484 -15.90 -0.82 3.12
C ALA A 484 -15.25 0.52 2.73
N PRO A 485 -13.91 0.63 2.56
CA PRO A 485 -13.30 1.91 2.25
C PRO A 485 -13.67 2.43 0.85
N VAL A 486 -13.75 1.54 -0.16
CA VAL A 486 -14.15 1.95 -1.52
C VAL A 486 -15.64 2.31 -1.56
N MET A 487 -16.48 1.58 -0.82
CA MET A 487 -17.91 1.90 -0.69
C MET A 487 -18.13 3.24 0.03
N LYS A 488 -17.34 3.52 1.08
CA LYS A 488 -17.33 4.79 1.80
C LYS A 488 -17.00 5.95 0.85
N GLU A 489 -15.92 5.85 0.08
CA GLU A 489 -15.56 6.94 -0.85
C GLU A 489 -16.62 7.16 -1.92
N LEU A 490 -17.28 6.09 -2.38
CA LEU A 490 -18.35 6.19 -3.37
C LEU A 490 -19.57 6.93 -2.81
N ILE A 491 -20.04 6.57 -1.61
CA ILE A 491 -21.17 7.26 -0.99
C ILE A 491 -20.80 8.70 -0.59
N TYR A 492 -19.58 8.94 -0.09
CA TYR A 492 -19.08 10.29 0.24
C TYR A 492 -19.01 11.18 -0.99
N SER A 493 -18.55 10.64 -2.14
CA SER A 493 -18.55 11.37 -3.42
C SER A 493 -19.95 11.76 -3.85
N SER A 494 -20.95 10.92 -3.56
CA SER A 494 -22.35 11.21 -3.84
C SER A 494 -22.90 12.36 -2.98
N TYR A 495 -22.56 12.40 -1.69
CA TYR A 495 -22.86 13.54 -0.81
C TYR A 495 -22.15 14.83 -1.26
N ARG A 496 -20.86 14.74 -1.64
CA ARG A 496 -20.09 15.89 -2.15
C ARG A 496 -20.73 16.49 -3.39
N LEU A 497 -21.09 15.66 -4.37
CA LEU A 497 -21.80 16.10 -5.57
C LEU A 497 -23.16 16.72 -5.23
N THR A 498 -23.89 16.13 -4.28
CA THR A 498 -25.17 16.69 -3.82
C THR A 498 -24.99 18.09 -3.21
N ASN A 499 -23.98 18.28 -2.37
CA ASN A 499 -23.62 19.59 -1.82
C ASN A 499 -23.25 20.61 -2.92
N SER A 500 -22.49 20.19 -3.93
CA SER A 500 -22.17 21.04 -5.07
C SER A 500 -23.43 21.49 -5.82
N LEU A 501 -24.37 20.56 -6.09
CA LEU A 501 -25.63 20.91 -6.75
C LEU A 501 -26.54 21.77 -5.88
N LEU A 502 -26.58 21.55 -4.56
CA LEU A 502 -27.33 22.39 -3.62
C LEU A 502 -26.86 23.85 -3.65
N LYS A 503 -25.55 24.07 -3.75
CA LYS A 503 -24.98 25.41 -3.84
C LYS A 503 -25.40 26.14 -5.12
N GLU A 504 -25.52 25.42 -6.23
CA GLU A 504 -25.98 25.99 -7.51
C GLU A 504 -27.51 26.17 -7.58
N ALA A 505 -28.26 25.33 -6.86
CA ALA A 505 -29.72 25.28 -6.96
C ALA A 505 -30.46 26.07 -5.87
N THR A 506 -29.76 26.66 -4.88
CA THR A 506 -30.37 27.38 -3.75
C THR A 506 -29.82 28.80 -3.62
N ASN A 507 -30.55 29.68 -2.93
CA ASN A 507 -30.10 31.06 -2.68
C ASN A 507 -29.26 31.15 -1.39
N PRO A 508 -28.34 32.14 -1.27
CA PRO A 508 -27.66 32.43 -0.01
C PRO A 508 -28.64 32.73 1.14
N PRO A 509 -28.41 32.21 2.36
CA PRO A 509 -27.40 31.22 2.70
C PRO A 509 -27.75 29.85 2.12
N TYR A 510 -26.82 29.30 1.33
CA TYR A 510 -27.02 28.04 0.61
C TYR A 510 -27.36 26.89 1.56
N VAL A 511 -28.20 25.97 1.10
CA VAL A 511 -28.43 24.72 1.82
C VAL A 511 -27.14 23.91 1.79
N GLN A 512 -26.70 23.45 2.96
CA GLN A 512 -25.49 22.65 3.10
C GLN A 512 -25.78 21.40 3.92
N ILE A 513 -25.35 20.25 3.42
CA ILE A 513 -25.37 18.99 4.16
C ILE A 513 -24.31 19.06 5.25
N SER A 514 -24.65 18.54 6.43
CA SER A 514 -23.76 18.40 7.57
C SER A 514 -22.43 17.76 7.18
N GLU A 515 -21.35 18.14 7.87
CA GLU A 515 -20.05 17.53 7.69
C GLU A 515 -20.11 16.01 7.95
N LEU A 516 -19.47 15.25 7.05
CA LEU A 516 -19.37 13.80 7.17
C LEU A 516 -18.20 13.48 8.10
N VAL A 517 -18.52 12.96 9.28
CA VAL A 517 -17.53 12.58 10.30
C VAL A 517 -17.50 11.06 10.41
N SER A 518 -16.30 10.47 10.27
CA SER A 518 -16.08 9.03 10.36
C SER A 518 -14.72 8.70 10.96
N LYS A 519 -14.59 7.46 11.47
CA LYS A 519 -13.29 6.91 11.86
C LYS A 519 -12.42 6.62 10.64
N LYS A 520 -11.11 6.61 10.86
CA LYS A 520 -10.12 6.15 9.86
C LYS A 520 -9.92 4.64 10.01
N ALA A 521 -9.48 3.98 8.94
CA ALA A 521 -9.13 2.56 8.98
C ALA A 521 -7.99 2.24 9.97
N THR A 522 -7.13 3.22 10.25
CA THR A 522 -6.01 3.13 11.20
C THR A 522 -6.39 3.54 12.62
N ASP A 523 -7.67 3.73 12.92
CA ASP A 523 -8.13 4.11 14.26
C ASP A 523 -8.19 2.86 15.15
N ASP A 524 -7.43 2.85 16.25
CA ASP A 524 -7.37 1.69 17.15
C ASP A 524 -8.66 1.44 17.95
N THR A 525 -9.56 2.43 17.98
CA THR A 525 -10.90 2.29 18.58
C THR A 525 -11.93 1.73 17.61
N LEU A 526 -11.54 1.41 16.37
CA LEU A 526 -12.44 0.88 15.35
C LEU A 526 -12.89 -0.54 15.73
N THR A 527 -14.18 -0.71 16.00
CA THR A 527 -14.78 -1.99 16.41
C THR A 527 -15.62 -2.66 15.34
N SER A 528 -16.02 -1.89 14.30
CA SER A 528 -16.77 -2.43 13.16
C SER A 528 -16.52 -1.61 11.90
N ALA A 529 -16.64 -2.24 10.72
CA ALA A 529 -16.51 -1.55 9.44
C ALA A 529 -17.58 -0.45 9.23
N TRP A 530 -18.74 -0.53 9.89
CA TRP A 530 -19.77 0.50 9.82
C TRP A 530 -19.28 1.87 10.32
N GLU A 531 -18.41 1.89 11.33
CA GLU A 531 -17.86 3.13 11.88
C GLU A 531 -16.99 3.92 10.86
N LEU A 532 -16.53 3.27 9.79
CA LEU A 532 -15.84 3.93 8.67
C LEU A 532 -16.79 4.82 7.86
N PHE A 533 -18.08 4.50 7.81
CA PHE A 533 -19.07 5.28 7.07
C PHE A 533 -19.50 6.53 7.86
N GLY A 534 -19.48 6.45 9.19
CA GLY A 534 -19.74 7.60 10.06
C GLY A 534 -21.22 7.95 10.17
N ASN A 535 -21.52 9.25 10.20
CA ASN A 535 -22.87 9.76 10.51
C ASN A 535 -23.89 9.71 9.36
N LEU A 536 -23.47 9.54 8.10
CA LEU A 536 -24.29 9.52 6.87
C LEU A 536 -25.70 10.15 7.04
N PRO A 537 -25.87 11.48 6.93
CA PRO A 537 -27.13 12.14 7.27
C PRO A 537 -28.24 11.84 6.25
N VAL A 538 -29.47 11.59 6.73
CA VAL A 538 -30.64 11.48 5.86
C VAL A 538 -30.98 12.86 5.28
N LEU A 539 -31.17 12.91 3.95
CA LEU A 539 -31.51 14.14 3.23
C LEU A 539 -33.03 14.26 3.10
N SER A 540 -33.64 15.26 3.72
CA SER A 540 -35.10 15.48 3.60
C SER A 540 -35.41 16.12 2.24
N ALA A 541 -36.02 15.33 1.35
CA ALA A 541 -36.42 15.79 0.01
C ALA A 541 -37.37 17.00 0.10
N ASP A 542 -38.41 16.94 0.94
CA ASP A 542 -39.40 18.01 1.07
C ASP A 542 -38.79 19.32 1.57
N VAL A 543 -37.89 19.25 2.58
CA VAL A 543 -37.24 20.43 3.16
C VAL A 543 -36.26 21.06 2.16
N ILE A 544 -35.53 20.24 1.41
CA ILE A 544 -34.60 20.72 0.39
C ILE A 544 -35.38 21.30 -0.79
N GLU A 545 -36.42 20.62 -1.27
CA GLU A 545 -37.23 21.05 -2.40
C GLU A 545 -37.86 22.42 -2.16
N ALA A 546 -38.32 22.69 -0.93
CA ALA A 546 -38.87 23.99 -0.53
C ALA A 546 -37.85 25.15 -0.60
N LYS A 547 -36.54 24.85 -0.66
CA LYS A 547 -35.45 25.83 -0.69
C LYS A 547 -34.79 25.98 -2.07
N ILE A 548 -35.18 25.16 -3.05
CA ILE A 548 -34.67 25.25 -4.42
C ILE A 548 -35.17 26.55 -5.06
N SER A 549 -34.24 27.37 -5.55
CA SER A 549 -34.52 28.68 -6.16
C SER A 549 -34.54 28.67 -7.68
N VAL A 550 -34.18 27.55 -8.33
CA VAL A 550 -34.29 27.39 -9.79
C VAL A 550 -35.72 27.04 -10.22
N ASP A 551 -36.03 27.32 -11.49
CA ASP A 551 -37.35 27.06 -12.09
C ASP A 551 -37.81 25.61 -11.91
N LYS A 552 -39.14 25.42 -11.83
CA LYS A 552 -39.75 24.08 -11.67
C LYS A 552 -39.40 23.13 -12.81
N ASP A 553 -39.21 23.66 -14.02
CA ASP A 553 -38.85 22.89 -15.22
C ASP A 553 -37.33 22.75 -15.41
N SER A 554 -36.54 23.25 -14.45
CA SER A 554 -35.07 23.20 -14.52
C SER A 554 -34.56 21.77 -14.40
N LYS A 555 -33.72 21.35 -15.37
CA LYS A 555 -33.02 20.06 -15.31
C LYS A 555 -32.08 19.93 -14.11
N LEU A 556 -31.61 21.05 -13.56
CA LEU A 556 -30.83 21.05 -12.33
C LEU A 556 -31.68 20.65 -11.11
N ARG A 557 -32.96 21.06 -11.07
CA ARG A 557 -33.92 20.62 -10.04
C ARG A 557 -34.16 19.11 -10.13
N ASP A 558 -34.43 18.61 -11.33
CA ASP A 558 -34.64 17.17 -11.59
C ASP A 558 -33.43 16.33 -11.15
N ALA A 559 -32.22 16.80 -11.48
CA ALA A 559 -30.97 16.17 -11.12
C ALA A 559 -30.77 16.12 -9.60
N LEU A 560 -30.96 17.25 -8.91
CA LEU A 560 -30.78 17.35 -7.47
C LEU A 560 -31.75 16.44 -6.70
N LEU A 561 -33.04 16.46 -7.04
CA LEU A 561 -34.04 15.61 -6.36
C LEU A 561 -33.77 14.12 -6.61
N SER A 562 -33.35 13.76 -7.82
CA SER A 562 -32.98 12.38 -8.14
C SER A 562 -31.71 11.95 -7.40
N LEU A 563 -30.74 12.84 -7.23
CA LEU A 563 -29.51 12.56 -6.49
C LEU A 563 -29.77 12.43 -4.99
N ILE A 564 -30.68 13.22 -4.42
CA ILE A 564 -31.12 13.09 -3.02
C ILE A 564 -31.75 11.71 -2.77
N ALA A 565 -32.65 11.29 -3.65
CA ALA A 565 -33.27 9.96 -3.58
C ALA A 565 -32.21 8.85 -3.69
N PHE A 566 -31.31 8.95 -4.67
CA PHE A 566 -30.16 8.05 -4.83
C PHE A 566 -29.31 7.95 -3.57
N VAL A 567 -28.91 9.08 -2.97
CA VAL A 567 -28.06 9.11 -1.77
C VAL A 567 -28.75 8.47 -0.56
N ASN A 568 -30.04 8.77 -0.35
CA ASN A 568 -30.81 8.19 0.75
C ASN A 568 -30.95 6.67 0.60
N GLU A 569 -31.28 6.19 -0.60
CA GLU A 569 -31.41 4.77 -0.87
C GLU A 569 -30.06 4.05 -0.75
N PHE A 570 -28.99 4.64 -1.29
CA PHE A 570 -27.64 4.10 -1.18
C PHE A 570 -27.19 3.97 0.29
N ARG A 571 -27.48 5.00 1.10
CA ARG A 571 -27.24 4.97 2.55
C ARG A 571 -27.98 3.81 3.22
N GLU A 572 -29.28 3.64 2.96
CA GLU A 572 -30.07 2.57 3.59
C GLU A 572 -29.56 1.17 3.20
N VAL A 573 -29.24 0.97 1.91
CA VAL A 573 -28.67 -0.30 1.41
C VAL A 573 -27.35 -0.60 2.11
N THR A 574 -26.47 0.39 2.24
CA THR A 574 -25.16 0.26 2.91
C THR A 574 -25.33 -0.03 4.41
N LYS A 575 -26.19 0.73 5.09
CA LYS A 575 -26.47 0.58 6.51
C LYS A 575 -26.98 -0.83 6.85
N ALA A 576 -27.97 -1.30 6.09
CA ALA A 576 -28.59 -2.60 6.34
C ALA A 576 -27.61 -3.78 6.27
N TYR A 577 -26.55 -3.68 5.46
CA TYR A 577 -25.56 -4.74 5.29
C TYR A 577 -24.36 -4.62 6.26
N TYR A 578 -23.83 -3.40 6.44
CA TYR A 578 -22.63 -3.19 7.28
C TYR A 578 -22.91 -3.16 8.79
N GLU A 579 -24.15 -2.88 9.23
CA GLU A 579 -24.52 -2.97 10.66
C GLU A 579 -24.71 -4.42 11.15
N LYS A 580 -24.83 -5.40 10.25
CA LYS A 580 -25.00 -6.80 10.64
C LYS A 580 -23.75 -7.32 11.35
N LYS A 581 -23.95 -7.97 12.51
CA LYS A 581 -22.87 -8.68 13.22
C LYS A 581 -22.50 -9.96 12.48
N ARG A 582 -21.22 -10.36 12.54
CA ARG A 582 -20.69 -11.58 11.89
C ARG A 582 -21.57 -12.81 12.12
N GLN A 583 -22.04 -13.03 13.35
CA GLN A 583 -22.85 -14.22 13.67
C GLN A 583 -24.15 -14.34 12.86
N ASN A 584 -24.68 -13.20 12.40
CA ASN A 584 -25.95 -13.06 11.68
C ASN A 584 -25.75 -12.81 10.18
N LEU A 585 -24.50 -12.73 9.71
CA LEU A 585 -24.18 -12.42 8.32
C LEU A 585 -24.29 -13.70 7.48
N THR A 586 -25.08 -13.68 6.42
CA THR A 586 -25.29 -14.84 5.52
C THR A 586 -25.02 -14.50 4.05
N GLU A 587 -24.79 -15.51 3.21
CA GLU A 587 -24.57 -15.32 1.77
C GLU A 587 -25.75 -14.59 1.10
N GLU A 588 -26.99 -14.88 1.53
CA GLU A 588 -28.20 -14.21 1.06
C GLU A 588 -28.19 -12.71 1.36
N ASP A 589 -27.64 -12.29 2.50
CA ASP A 589 -27.52 -10.87 2.85
C ASP A 589 -26.62 -10.13 1.86
N ASN A 590 -25.53 -10.77 1.42
CA ASN A 590 -24.64 -10.19 0.44
C ASN A 590 -25.25 -10.17 -0.96
N LEU A 591 -25.96 -11.24 -1.34
CA LEU A 591 -26.67 -11.27 -2.62
C LEU A 591 -27.75 -10.18 -2.68
N GLU A 592 -28.52 -10.00 -1.59
CA GLU A 592 -29.47 -8.91 -1.47
C GLU A 592 -28.79 -7.54 -1.58
N PHE A 593 -27.65 -7.35 -0.91
CA PHE A 593 -26.85 -6.13 -1.00
C PHE A 593 -26.38 -5.84 -2.43
N SER A 594 -25.74 -6.82 -3.09
CA SER A 594 -25.28 -6.72 -4.48
C SER A 594 -26.44 -6.35 -5.43
N ASN A 595 -27.58 -7.06 -5.33
CA ASN A 595 -28.76 -6.79 -6.15
C ASN A 595 -29.32 -5.39 -5.93
N LYS A 596 -29.38 -4.92 -4.67
CA LYS A 596 -29.83 -3.56 -4.34
C LYS A 596 -28.89 -2.48 -4.90
N LEU A 597 -27.57 -2.71 -4.91
CA LEU A 597 -26.63 -1.80 -5.57
C LEU A 597 -26.81 -1.77 -7.08
N SER A 598 -27.04 -2.92 -7.72
CA SER A 598 -27.35 -3.00 -9.16
C SER A 598 -28.65 -2.27 -9.49
N LEU A 599 -29.70 -2.45 -8.68
CA LEU A 599 -30.99 -1.77 -8.84
C LEU A 599 -30.84 -0.25 -8.66
N LEU A 600 -30.06 0.19 -7.69
CA LEU A 600 -29.74 1.59 -7.47
C LEU A 600 -29.07 2.20 -8.72
N HIS A 601 -28.07 1.52 -9.29
CA HIS A 601 -27.45 1.96 -10.55
C HIS A 601 -28.48 2.02 -11.70
N GLN A 602 -29.27 0.96 -11.90
CA GLN A 602 -30.26 0.89 -12.98
C GLN A 602 -31.33 1.99 -12.89
N THR A 603 -31.79 2.28 -11.66
CA THR A 603 -32.87 3.24 -11.39
C THR A 603 -32.43 4.68 -11.65
N TYR A 604 -31.22 5.06 -11.22
CA TYR A 604 -30.81 6.46 -11.18
C TYR A 604 -29.81 6.87 -12.27
N ASN A 605 -29.00 5.94 -12.82
CA ASN A 605 -27.90 6.29 -13.73
C ASN A 605 -28.37 7.13 -14.93
N LEU A 606 -29.32 6.61 -15.72
CA LEU A 606 -29.80 7.31 -16.91
C LEU A 606 -30.54 8.60 -16.54
N LYS A 607 -31.39 8.55 -15.51
CA LYS A 607 -32.21 9.67 -15.05
C LYS A 607 -31.35 10.88 -14.64
N ILE A 608 -30.34 10.65 -13.81
CA ILE A 608 -29.44 11.72 -13.34
C ILE A 608 -28.53 12.21 -14.47
N ARG A 609 -27.98 11.32 -15.31
CA ARG A 609 -27.13 11.73 -16.44
C ARG A 609 -27.87 12.58 -17.46
N GLN A 610 -29.11 12.23 -17.80
CA GLN A 610 -29.93 13.03 -18.71
C GLN A 610 -30.22 14.43 -18.12
N ALA A 611 -30.50 14.50 -16.82
CA ALA A 611 -30.74 15.77 -16.14
C ALA A 611 -29.46 16.64 -16.04
N LEU A 612 -28.28 16.02 -15.92
CA LEU A 612 -26.99 16.73 -15.85
C LEU A 612 -26.31 16.94 -17.21
N ALA A 613 -26.88 16.48 -18.32
CA ALA A 613 -26.20 16.46 -19.63
C ALA A 613 -25.64 17.82 -20.08
N ASN A 614 -26.29 18.92 -19.67
CA ASN A 614 -25.89 20.29 -20.01
C ASN A 614 -24.89 20.91 -19.00
N THR A 615 -24.58 20.21 -17.91
CA THR A 615 -23.58 20.59 -16.90
C THR A 615 -22.38 19.66 -16.98
N THR A 616 -21.45 19.95 -17.89
CA THR A 616 -20.37 19.03 -18.28
C THR A 616 -19.52 18.53 -17.09
N THR A 617 -19.26 19.37 -16.10
CA THR A 617 -18.48 18.99 -14.90
C THR A 617 -19.24 18.02 -13.99
N TYR A 618 -20.48 18.34 -13.59
CA TYR A 618 -21.28 17.49 -12.70
C TYR A 618 -21.71 16.17 -13.36
N ALA A 619 -21.97 16.19 -14.66
CA ALA A 619 -22.24 14.96 -15.42
C ALA A 619 -21.04 14.02 -15.41
N ALA A 620 -19.81 14.54 -15.54
CA ALA A 620 -18.60 13.74 -15.48
C ALA A 620 -18.37 13.17 -14.07
N GLU A 621 -18.57 13.97 -13.02
CA GLU A 621 -18.48 13.52 -11.62
C GLU A 621 -19.48 12.39 -11.32
N PHE A 622 -20.75 12.56 -11.70
CA PHE A 622 -21.76 11.52 -11.51
C PHE A 622 -21.48 10.28 -12.36
N ASN A 623 -20.96 10.43 -13.58
CA ASN A 623 -20.58 9.28 -14.41
C ASN A 623 -19.49 8.43 -13.72
N GLY A 624 -18.54 9.07 -13.03
CA GLY A 624 -17.56 8.37 -12.19
C GLY A 624 -18.23 7.55 -11.08
N ILE A 625 -19.15 8.17 -10.33
CA ILE A 625 -19.93 7.51 -9.28
C ILE A 625 -20.73 6.33 -9.83
N ALA A 626 -21.49 6.53 -10.90
CA ALA A 626 -22.32 5.48 -11.51
C ALA A 626 -21.48 4.30 -12.03
N SER A 627 -20.35 4.58 -12.68
CA SER A 627 -19.45 3.54 -13.21
C SER A 627 -18.83 2.72 -12.08
N SER A 628 -18.36 3.38 -11.02
CA SER A 628 -17.84 2.70 -9.83
C SER A 628 -18.91 1.89 -9.10
N LEU A 629 -20.13 2.40 -8.99
CA LEU A 629 -21.25 1.66 -8.39
C LEU A 629 -21.57 0.38 -9.17
N LYS A 630 -21.66 0.47 -10.51
CA LYS A 630 -21.90 -0.70 -11.36
C LYS A 630 -20.83 -1.77 -11.12
N LEU A 631 -19.56 -1.36 -11.18
CA LEU A 631 -18.41 -2.26 -11.00
C LEU A 631 -18.45 -2.94 -9.62
N ILE A 632 -18.67 -2.18 -8.54
CA ILE A 632 -18.69 -2.73 -7.19
C ILE A 632 -19.89 -3.64 -6.97
N ALA A 633 -21.06 -3.30 -7.53
CA ALA A 633 -22.25 -4.14 -7.42
C ALA A 633 -22.01 -5.55 -7.97
N GLU A 634 -21.25 -5.66 -9.08
CA GLU A 634 -20.83 -6.93 -9.66
C GLU A 634 -19.75 -7.62 -8.81
N GLN A 635 -18.73 -6.88 -8.36
CA GLN A 635 -17.59 -7.44 -7.64
C GLN A 635 -17.91 -7.90 -6.21
N VAL A 636 -18.87 -7.30 -5.53
CA VAL A 636 -19.15 -7.59 -4.12
C VAL A 636 -19.88 -8.92 -3.90
N ASN A 637 -20.31 -9.60 -4.98
CA ASN A 637 -21.06 -10.85 -4.94
C ASN A 637 -20.21 -12.00 -4.39
N PHE A 638 -20.37 -12.26 -3.10
CA PHE A 638 -19.63 -13.25 -2.32
C PHE A 638 -20.00 -14.69 -2.70
N GLN A 639 -21.27 -14.96 -3.01
CA GLN A 639 -21.69 -16.29 -3.42
C GLN A 639 -21.09 -16.69 -4.77
N LEU A 640 -21.06 -15.74 -5.72
CA LEU A 640 -20.35 -15.91 -6.98
C LEU A 640 -18.87 -16.19 -6.70
N HIS A 641 -18.24 -15.40 -5.84
CA HIS A 641 -16.85 -15.58 -5.41
C HIS A 641 -16.54 -16.98 -4.85
N LEU A 642 -17.40 -17.54 -4.01
CA LEU A 642 -17.20 -18.87 -3.45
C LEU A 642 -17.30 -20.02 -4.48
N THR A 643 -17.98 -19.79 -5.61
CA THR A 643 -18.34 -20.83 -6.59
C THR A 643 -17.54 -20.78 -7.89
N THR A 644 -16.56 -19.89 -7.99
CA THR A 644 -15.77 -19.60 -9.20
C THR A 644 -14.29 -20.02 -9.06
N THR A 645 -13.51 -19.83 -10.14
CA THR A 645 -12.04 -19.98 -10.13
C THR A 645 -11.34 -18.64 -10.32
N ASP A 646 -10.04 -18.62 -9.99
CA ASP A 646 -9.20 -17.43 -10.14
C ASP A 646 -9.14 -16.99 -11.61
N GLU A 647 -9.08 -17.94 -12.55
CA GLU A 647 -9.05 -17.69 -13.99
C GLU A 647 -10.35 -17.03 -14.47
N LEU A 648 -11.51 -17.57 -14.06
CA LEU A 648 -12.82 -17.02 -14.44
C LEU A 648 -13.03 -15.62 -13.86
N MET A 649 -12.52 -15.33 -12.66
CA MET A 649 -12.60 -13.99 -12.08
C MET A 649 -11.71 -12.98 -12.81
N GLU A 650 -10.51 -13.40 -13.23
CA GLU A 650 -9.64 -12.54 -14.03
C GLU A 650 -10.26 -12.28 -15.41
N GLU A 651 -10.87 -13.29 -16.04
CA GLU A 651 -11.62 -13.12 -17.30
C GLU A 651 -12.80 -12.16 -17.14
N ALA A 652 -13.59 -12.28 -16.07
CA ALA A 652 -14.70 -11.38 -15.78
C ALA A 652 -14.20 -9.94 -15.59
N LEU A 653 -13.09 -9.75 -14.88
CA LEU A 653 -12.48 -8.44 -14.68
C LEU A 653 -11.97 -7.83 -16.00
N LEU A 654 -11.43 -8.65 -16.91
CA LEU A 654 -11.04 -8.24 -18.25
C LEU A 654 -12.26 -7.94 -19.15
N ALA A 655 -13.38 -8.63 -18.96
CA ALA A 655 -14.62 -8.37 -19.69
C ALA A 655 -15.25 -7.02 -19.29
N VAL A 656 -15.29 -6.70 -18.00
CA VAL A 656 -15.75 -5.38 -17.53
C VAL A 656 -14.81 -4.26 -18.01
N LYS A 657 -13.51 -4.53 -18.08
CA LYS A 657 -12.54 -3.61 -18.72
C LYS A 657 -12.78 -3.40 -20.22
N ARG A 658 -13.39 -4.36 -20.94
CA ARG A 658 -13.74 -4.23 -22.36
C ARG A 658 -14.99 -3.39 -22.60
N GLU A 659 -15.84 -3.18 -21.59
CA GLU A 659 -16.96 -2.21 -21.67
C GLU A 659 -16.47 -0.75 -21.59
N VAL A 660 -15.23 -0.52 -21.13
CA VAL A 660 -14.57 0.79 -21.18
C VAL A 660 -14.20 1.07 -22.64
N LEU A 661 -14.63 2.24 -23.16
CA LEU A 661 -14.33 2.63 -24.54
C LEU A 661 -12.83 2.48 -24.83
N PRO A 662 -12.44 1.93 -26.00
CA PRO A 662 -11.03 1.72 -26.32
C PRO A 662 -10.29 3.05 -26.29
N PHE A 663 -9.00 3.04 -25.95
CA PHE A 663 -8.19 4.27 -25.89
C PHE A 663 -8.09 5.00 -27.24
N THR A 664 -8.45 4.31 -28.33
CA THR A 664 -8.55 4.84 -29.69
C THR A 664 -9.89 5.50 -30.01
N HIS A 665 -10.88 5.46 -29.11
CA HIS A 665 -12.18 6.10 -29.29
C HIS A 665 -12.04 7.63 -29.26
N GLU A 666 -12.77 8.34 -30.12
CA GLU A 666 -12.65 9.79 -30.30
C GLU A 666 -12.93 10.58 -29.01
N ASP A 667 -13.97 10.22 -28.24
CA ASP A 667 -14.24 10.88 -26.95
C ASP A 667 -13.09 10.72 -25.94
N VAL A 668 -12.44 9.57 -25.94
CA VAL A 668 -11.30 9.29 -25.06
C VAL A 668 -10.08 10.09 -25.49
N LYS A 669 -9.82 10.17 -26.80
CA LYS A 669 -8.76 11.02 -27.36
C LYS A 669 -9.00 12.48 -27.02
N GLN A 670 -10.22 12.99 -27.17
CA GLN A 670 -10.56 14.36 -26.83
C GLN A 670 -10.36 14.65 -25.35
N GLN A 671 -10.86 13.76 -24.48
CA GLN A 671 -10.62 13.84 -23.03
C GLN A 671 -9.12 13.83 -22.71
N TYR A 672 -8.34 13.00 -23.40
CA TYR A 672 -6.89 12.94 -23.24
C TYR A 672 -6.20 14.24 -23.65
N HIS A 673 -6.54 14.81 -24.81
CA HIS A 673 -5.99 16.09 -25.27
C HIS A 673 -6.24 17.18 -24.23
N ASP A 674 -7.49 17.32 -23.79
CA ASP A 674 -7.87 18.32 -22.80
C ASP A 674 -7.13 18.12 -21.48
N SER A 675 -7.09 16.88 -20.99
CA SER A 675 -6.42 16.53 -19.72
C SER A 675 -4.92 16.81 -19.77
N LEU A 676 -4.24 16.47 -20.87
CA LEU A 676 -2.81 16.71 -21.03
C LEU A 676 -2.46 18.20 -20.95
N PHE A 677 -3.19 19.04 -21.68
CA PHE A 677 -2.90 20.46 -21.70
C PHE A 677 -3.45 21.20 -20.48
N VAL A 678 -4.56 20.76 -19.87
CA VAL A 678 -5.01 21.31 -18.57
C VAL A 678 -4.00 20.98 -17.47
N TRP A 679 -3.50 19.74 -17.44
CA TRP A 679 -2.44 19.32 -16.54
C TRP A 679 -1.20 20.18 -16.71
N ALA A 680 -0.69 20.34 -17.94
CA ALA A 680 0.47 21.17 -18.21
C ALA A 680 0.27 22.64 -17.78
N LYS A 681 -0.94 23.19 -17.94
CA LYS A 681 -1.30 24.54 -17.46
C LYS A 681 -1.19 24.67 -15.94
N SER A 682 -1.49 23.60 -15.20
CA SER A 682 -1.50 23.59 -13.73
C SER A 682 -0.11 23.51 -13.09
N LEU A 683 0.92 23.15 -13.85
CA LEU A 683 2.28 23.00 -13.35
C LEU A 683 2.99 24.35 -13.27
N LYS A 684 3.90 24.47 -12.30
CA LYS A 684 4.87 25.57 -12.28
C LYS A 684 5.82 25.44 -13.48
N PRO A 685 6.32 26.56 -14.06
CA PRO A 685 7.23 26.50 -15.20
C PRO A 685 8.46 25.61 -14.99
N GLU A 686 9.00 25.60 -13.77
CA GLU A 686 10.19 24.83 -13.39
C GLU A 686 9.90 23.32 -13.31
N GLU A 687 8.69 22.95 -12.90
CA GLU A 687 8.25 21.56 -12.76
C GLU A 687 8.06 20.90 -14.14
N LEU A 688 7.40 21.60 -15.06
CA LEU A 688 7.26 21.14 -16.45
C LEU A 688 8.62 21.02 -17.14
N GLU A 689 9.52 21.99 -16.90
CA GLU A 689 10.89 21.94 -17.40
C GLU A 689 11.65 20.72 -16.86
N GLN A 690 11.57 20.45 -15.56
CA GLN A 690 12.20 19.30 -14.94
C GLN A 690 11.75 17.98 -15.59
N TYR A 691 10.44 17.79 -15.80
CA TYR A 691 9.93 16.57 -16.42
C TYR A 691 10.38 16.40 -17.88
N ILE A 692 10.37 17.48 -18.67
CA ILE A 692 10.80 17.42 -20.06
C ILE A 692 12.30 17.17 -20.16
N ASN A 693 13.11 17.85 -19.34
CA ASN A 693 14.56 17.65 -19.29
C ASN A 693 14.92 16.23 -18.88
N GLU A 694 14.22 15.66 -17.88
CA GLU A 694 14.42 14.27 -17.46
C GLU A 694 14.17 13.28 -18.61
N ILE A 695 13.09 13.47 -19.39
CA ILE A 695 12.80 12.64 -20.56
C ILE A 695 13.88 12.80 -21.64
N ILE A 696 14.31 14.04 -21.89
CA ILE A 696 15.36 14.32 -22.87
C ILE A 696 16.65 13.62 -22.45
N ASP A 697 17.10 13.80 -21.21
CA ASP A 697 18.39 13.32 -20.73
C ASP A 697 18.45 11.81 -20.57
N LYS A 698 17.37 11.18 -20.10
CA LYS A 698 17.34 9.73 -19.87
C LYS A 698 16.97 8.93 -21.10
N LYS A 699 16.20 9.48 -22.05
CA LYS A 699 15.57 8.70 -23.14
C LYS A 699 15.86 9.23 -24.56
N TYR A 700 16.13 10.52 -24.72
CA TYR A 700 16.28 11.14 -26.06
C TYR A 700 17.74 11.43 -26.43
N ALA A 701 18.55 11.96 -25.53
CA ALA A 701 19.92 12.35 -25.81
C ALA A 701 20.81 11.13 -26.12
N PRO A 702 21.63 11.15 -27.18
CA PRO A 702 22.58 10.07 -27.47
C PRO A 702 23.82 10.19 -26.59
N VAL A 703 24.44 9.04 -26.30
CA VAL A 703 25.72 8.96 -25.58
C VAL A 703 26.88 9.63 -26.36
N VAL A 704 26.76 9.76 -27.69
CA VAL A 704 27.74 10.42 -28.57
C VAL A 704 27.03 11.44 -29.48
N THR A 705 27.31 12.72 -29.25
CA THR A 705 26.62 13.86 -29.91
C THR A 705 26.97 14.05 -31.38
N SER A 706 28.14 13.60 -31.83
CA SER A 706 28.67 13.85 -33.19
C SER A 706 28.07 12.98 -34.31
N LEU A 707 27.27 11.95 -33.98
CA LEU A 707 26.67 11.01 -34.95
C LEU A 707 25.13 10.96 -34.91
N SER A 708 24.51 11.92 -34.22
CA SER A 708 23.08 11.86 -33.92
C SER A 708 22.22 12.72 -34.83
N PHE A 709 21.17 12.10 -35.39
CA PHE A 709 20.07 12.79 -36.06
C PHE A 709 19.07 13.46 -35.07
N ARG A 710 19.27 13.30 -33.76
CA ARG A 710 18.41 13.85 -32.69
C ARG A 710 18.83 15.26 -32.30
N GLN A 711 18.43 16.25 -33.11
CA GLN A 711 18.86 17.65 -32.98
C GLN A 711 17.97 18.51 -32.07
N ARG A 712 16.84 17.99 -31.58
CA ARG A 712 15.83 18.80 -30.84
C ARG A 712 16.09 18.97 -29.34
N ALA A 713 17.07 18.27 -28.78
CA ALA A 713 17.34 18.30 -27.34
C ALA A 713 17.71 19.73 -26.87
N GLU A 714 18.71 20.33 -27.49
CA GLU A 714 19.22 21.64 -27.09
C GLU A 714 18.26 22.80 -27.40
N PRO A 715 17.60 22.86 -28.58
CA PRO A 715 16.58 23.86 -28.85
C PRO A 715 15.42 23.85 -27.84
N VAL A 716 14.93 22.66 -27.46
CA VAL A 716 13.84 22.53 -26.48
C VAL A 716 14.29 22.97 -25.08
N LYS A 717 15.49 22.57 -24.65
CA LYS A 717 16.07 23.02 -23.37
C LYS A 717 16.25 24.53 -23.31
N ASN A 718 16.75 25.13 -24.39
CA ASN A 718 16.93 26.58 -24.47
C ASN A 718 15.59 27.32 -24.46
N TYR A 719 14.57 26.80 -25.16
CA TYR A 719 13.23 27.36 -25.11
C TYR A 719 12.62 27.26 -23.71
N LEU A 720 12.76 26.13 -23.02
CA LEU A 720 12.25 26.00 -21.64
C LEU A 720 12.87 27.05 -20.72
N LYS A 721 14.18 27.26 -20.78
CA LYS A 721 14.89 28.26 -19.98
C LYS A 721 14.46 29.71 -20.28
N SER A 722 14.12 30.03 -21.54
CA SER A 722 13.75 31.39 -21.94
C SER A 722 12.25 31.70 -21.81
N SER A 723 11.39 30.68 -21.74
CA SER A 723 9.92 30.80 -21.71
C SER A 723 9.31 30.70 -20.30
N THR A 724 10.04 31.06 -19.24
CA THR A 724 9.59 30.90 -17.84
C THR A 724 8.33 31.69 -17.48
N LYS A 725 7.99 32.74 -18.26
CA LYS A 725 6.78 33.54 -18.08
C LYS A 725 5.57 33.05 -18.90
N GLU A 726 5.75 32.03 -19.74
CA GLU A 726 4.67 31.46 -20.54
C GLU A 726 3.85 30.43 -19.75
N ARG A 727 2.57 30.30 -20.08
CA ARG A 727 1.71 29.27 -19.51
C ARG A 727 2.20 27.88 -19.91
N GLY A 728 2.18 26.92 -18.97
CA GLY A 728 2.70 25.57 -19.20
C GLY A 728 2.02 24.82 -20.35
N ASP A 729 0.74 25.08 -20.60
CA ASP A 729 0.02 24.49 -21.74
C ASP A 729 0.49 25.03 -23.09
N ASN A 730 0.76 26.33 -23.18
CA ASN A 730 1.33 26.94 -24.38
C ASN A 730 2.79 26.50 -24.62
N ARG A 731 3.58 26.36 -23.55
CA ARG A 731 4.97 25.84 -23.62
C ARG A 731 5.00 24.42 -24.15
N LEU A 732 4.15 23.54 -23.61
CA LEU A 732 4.05 22.15 -24.09
C LEU A 732 3.55 22.10 -25.54
N ALA A 733 2.54 22.90 -25.89
CA ALA A 733 2.02 22.97 -27.26
C ALA A 733 3.09 23.43 -28.27
N TYR A 734 3.91 24.43 -27.92
CA TYR A 734 5.04 24.88 -28.73
C TYR A 734 6.05 23.75 -28.94
N ILE A 735 6.47 23.09 -27.85
CA ILE A 735 7.45 22.01 -27.89
C ILE A 735 6.95 20.84 -28.75
N LEU A 736 5.68 20.48 -28.65
CA LEU A 736 5.11 19.43 -29.48
C LEU A 736 5.01 19.86 -30.96
N SER A 737 4.70 21.13 -31.21
CA SER A 737 4.47 21.68 -32.55
C SER A 737 5.73 22.01 -33.35
N SER A 738 6.86 22.29 -32.68
CA SER A 738 8.15 22.66 -33.32
C SER A 738 8.90 21.49 -33.96
N GLY A 739 8.37 20.27 -33.84
CA GLY A 739 8.90 19.09 -34.53
C GLY A 739 8.65 19.13 -36.04
N THR A 740 9.63 18.69 -36.83
CA THR A 740 9.49 18.54 -38.30
C THR A 740 8.51 17.44 -38.69
N GLN A 741 8.39 16.39 -37.85
CA GLN A 741 7.40 15.33 -37.97
C GLN A 741 6.49 15.35 -36.75
N GLN A 742 5.19 15.13 -36.97
CA GLN A 742 4.20 15.11 -35.89
C GLN A 742 4.49 13.99 -34.89
N ASP A 743 4.87 12.81 -35.37
CA ASP A 743 5.28 11.62 -34.61
C ASP A 743 6.81 11.48 -34.47
N GLY A 744 7.53 12.61 -34.49
CA GLY A 744 8.99 12.59 -34.34
C GLY A 744 9.43 12.04 -32.97
N ALA A 745 10.58 11.37 -32.92
CA ALA A 745 11.05 10.61 -31.76
C ALA A 745 11.01 11.34 -30.41
N LEU A 746 11.25 12.66 -30.38
CA LEU A 746 11.12 13.43 -29.14
C LEU A 746 9.65 13.55 -28.70
N ASN A 747 8.74 13.85 -29.62
CA ASN A 747 7.31 13.98 -29.30
C ASN A 747 6.77 12.66 -28.76
N THR A 748 7.10 11.53 -29.39
CA THR A 748 6.70 10.19 -28.93
C THR A 748 7.18 9.91 -27.51
N LEU A 749 8.45 10.22 -27.21
CA LEU A 749 9.01 10.03 -25.86
C LEU A 749 8.39 10.99 -24.84
N LEU A 750 8.06 12.22 -25.23
CA LEU A 750 7.37 13.17 -24.37
C LEU A 750 5.96 12.67 -24.04
N ILE A 751 5.18 12.23 -25.04
CA ILE A 751 3.86 11.64 -24.79
C ILE A 751 4.00 10.41 -23.89
N GLN A 752 4.87 9.46 -24.22
CA GLN A 752 5.08 8.27 -23.41
C GLN A 752 5.52 8.57 -21.96
N GLY A 753 6.37 9.59 -21.76
CA GLY A 753 6.91 9.94 -20.45
C GLY A 753 6.01 10.85 -19.60
N LEU A 754 5.22 11.71 -20.23
CA LEU A 754 4.33 12.65 -19.55
C LEU A 754 2.95 12.05 -19.26
N THR A 755 2.45 11.13 -20.10
CA THR A 755 1.13 10.49 -19.90
C THR A 755 0.96 9.88 -18.50
N PRO A 756 1.89 9.06 -17.97
CA PRO A 756 1.71 8.49 -16.64
C PRO A 756 1.66 9.57 -15.53
N LYS A 757 2.42 10.66 -15.68
CA LYS A 757 2.42 11.78 -14.73
C LYS A 757 1.11 12.57 -14.77
N MET A 758 0.54 12.72 -15.97
CA MET A 758 -0.75 13.38 -16.17
C MET A 758 -1.89 12.54 -15.59
N LEU A 759 -1.93 11.23 -15.89
CA LEU A 759 -3.01 10.32 -15.44
C LEU A 759 -3.12 10.23 -13.91
N HIS A 760 -2.02 10.51 -13.20
CA HIS A 760 -2.05 10.63 -11.74
C HIS A 760 -2.99 11.74 -11.22
N LYS A 761 -3.07 12.87 -11.93
CA LYS A 761 -3.95 14.01 -11.57
C LYS A 761 -5.26 14.01 -12.36
N HIS A 762 -5.25 13.46 -13.56
CA HIS A 762 -6.40 13.41 -14.47
C HIS A 762 -6.59 11.99 -15.01
N PRO A 763 -7.18 11.07 -14.23
CA PRO A 763 -7.32 9.68 -14.63
C PRO A 763 -8.17 9.52 -15.89
N ILE A 764 -7.69 8.71 -16.84
CA ILE A 764 -8.42 8.31 -18.03
C ILE A 764 -8.35 6.79 -18.11
N PRO A 765 -9.37 6.08 -17.60
CA PRO A 765 -9.33 4.63 -17.41
C PRO A 765 -8.92 3.84 -18.66
N SER A 766 -9.37 4.26 -19.85
CA SER A 766 -9.00 3.64 -21.12
C SER A 766 -7.50 3.74 -21.42
N VAL A 767 -6.87 4.88 -21.12
CA VAL A 767 -5.45 5.12 -21.39
C VAL A 767 -4.58 4.46 -20.31
N ASP A 768 -5.00 4.50 -19.05
CA ASP A 768 -4.38 3.77 -17.95
C ASP A 768 -4.36 2.25 -18.22
N LEU A 769 -5.48 1.71 -18.71
CA LEU A 769 -5.58 0.32 -19.12
C LEU A 769 -4.62 0.01 -20.28
N ALA A 770 -4.59 0.87 -21.30
CA ALA A 770 -3.75 0.70 -22.47
C ALA A 770 -2.24 0.74 -22.13
N ILE A 771 -1.84 1.51 -21.11
CA ILE A 771 -0.45 1.50 -20.61
C ILE A 771 -0.15 0.16 -19.93
N ARG A 772 -1.05 -0.34 -19.09
CA ARG A 772 -0.86 -1.60 -18.34
C ARG A 772 -0.79 -2.83 -19.25
N ASP A 773 -1.61 -2.88 -20.30
CA ASP A 773 -1.64 -4.00 -21.26
C ASP A 773 -0.66 -3.84 -22.44
N LYS A 774 0.13 -2.76 -22.44
CA LYS A 774 1.10 -2.38 -23.48
C LYS A 774 0.49 -2.09 -24.86
N SER A 775 -0.83 -1.95 -24.98
CA SER A 775 -1.48 -1.53 -26.22
C SER A 775 -1.23 -0.05 -26.54
N PHE A 776 -1.02 0.78 -25.52
CA PHE A 776 -0.65 2.19 -25.68
C PHE A 776 0.68 2.34 -26.43
N GLU A 777 1.68 1.49 -26.15
CA GLU A 777 2.97 1.49 -26.85
C GLU A 777 2.82 1.15 -28.34
N LYS A 778 1.85 0.29 -28.68
CA LYS A 778 1.56 -0.06 -30.08
C LYS A 778 0.87 1.08 -30.83
N GLY A 779 0.03 1.87 -30.14
CA GLY A 779 -0.71 3.01 -30.72
C GLY A 779 -0.07 4.38 -30.52
N ILE A 780 1.14 4.46 -29.92
CA ILE A 780 1.74 5.71 -29.44
C ILE A 780 1.98 6.74 -30.56
N ASN A 781 2.30 6.29 -31.77
CA ASN A 781 2.61 7.18 -32.89
C ASN A 781 1.36 7.93 -33.38
N ASP A 782 0.25 7.22 -33.54
CA ASP A 782 -1.03 7.83 -33.94
C ASP A 782 -1.51 8.80 -32.87
N PHE A 783 -1.39 8.40 -31.60
CA PHE A 783 -1.75 9.24 -30.47
C PHE A 783 -0.89 10.51 -30.38
N THR A 784 0.42 10.38 -30.63
CA THR A 784 1.34 11.52 -30.69
C THR A 784 0.97 12.48 -31.82
N ARG A 785 0.57 11.94 -32.98
CA ARG A 785 0.14 12.73 -34.13
C ARG A 785 -1.12 13.53 -33.81
N ASP A 786 -2.11 12.89 -33.18
CA ASP A 786 -3.37 13.53 -32.78
C ASP A 786 -3.13 14.68 -31.79
N VAL A 787 -2.27 14.46 -30.79
CA VAL A 787 -1.92 15.49 -29.80
C VAL A 787 -1.18 16.67 -30.44
N VAL A 788 -0.24 16.41 -31.35
CA VAL A 788 0.50 17.48 -32.05
C VAL A 788 -0.42 18.24 -32.99
N PHE A 789 -1.37 17.56 -33.64
CA PHE A 789 -2.41 18.23 -34.42
C PHE A 789 -3.27 19.14 -33.54
N PHE A 790 -3.72 18.65 -32.39
CA PHE A 790 -4.46 19.43 -31.41
C PHE A 790 -3.67 20.67 -30.93
N ALA A 791 -2.37 20.49 -30.61
CA ALA A 791 -1.48 21.59 -30.23
C ALA A 791 -1.37 22.69 -31.29
N LYS A 792 -1.45 22.34 -32.59
CA LYS A 792 -1.39 23.30 -33.70
C LYS A 792 -2.72 23.97 -33.99
N LYS A 793 -3.83 23.25 -33.83
CA LYS A 793 -5.16 23.67 -34.31
C LYS A 793 -6.06 24.29 -33.25
N ASP A 794 -5.89 23.94 -31.98
CA ASP A 794 -6.78 24.44 -30.95
C ASP A 794 -6.55 25.95 -30.69
N LYS A 795 -7.65 26.70 -30.63
CA LYS A 795 -7.73 28.15 -30.45
C LYS A 795 -7.18 28.62 -29.09
N ARG A 796 -7.04 27.73 -28.11
CA ARG A 796 -6.43 28.06 -26.79
C ARG A 796 -4.92 28.29 -26.87
N PHE A 797 -4.24 27.89 -27.95
CA PHE A 797 -2.80 28.06 -28.10
C PHE A 797 -2.47 29.23 -29.03
N THR A 798 -1.47 30.02 -28.61
CA THR A 798 -0.98 31.17 -29.38
C THR A 798 0.54 31.13 -29.36
N HIS A 799 1.12 30.33 -30.26
CA HIS A 799 2.56 30.18 -30.43
C HIS A 799 2.96 30.14 -31.91
N PRO A 800 4.24 30.33 -32.28
CA PRO A 800 4.67 30.46 -33.67
C PRO A 800 4.28 29.32 -34.63
N TYR A 801 4.07 28.10 -34.14
CA TYR A 801 3.62 26.96 -34.95
C TYR A 801 2.12 26.63 -34.89
N SER A 802 1.32 27.44 -34.17
CA SER A 802 -0.14 27.25 -34.06
C SER A 802 -0.85 28.06 -35.15
N ASP A 803 -2.00 27.59 -35.62
CA ASP A 803 -2.83 28.31 -36.61
C ASP A 803 -3.17 29.73 -36.13
N GLY A 804 -3.51 29.87 -34.83
CA GLY A 804 -3.78 31.16 -34.20
C GLY A 804 -2.58 32.08 -34.19
N GLY A 805 -1.40 31.57 -33.83
CA GLY A 805 -0.15 32.34 -33.84
C GLY A 805 0.29 32.76 -35.25
N ILE A 806 0.24 31.85 -36.22
CA ILE A 806 0.58 32.14 -37.63
C ILE A 806 -0.32 33.26 -38.17
N THR A 807 -1.63 33.13 -37.95
CA THR A 807 -2.62 34.13 -38.35
C THR A 807 -2.32 35.48 -37.70
N MET A 808 -2.06 35.48 -36.39
CA MET A 808 -1.75 36.70 -35.64
C MET A 808 -0.50 37.40 -36.16
N LEU A 809 0.56 36.66 -36.48
CA LEU A 809 1.81 37.25 -36.98
C LEU A 809 1.62 37.89 -38.36
N TYR A 810 1.00 37.19 -39.32
CA TYR A 810 0.76 37.78 -40.64
C TYR A 810 -0.14 39.02 -40.56
N LYS A 811 -1.23 38.92 -39.80
CA LYS A 811 -2.12 40.07 -39.57
C LYS A 811 -1.35 41.26 -39.00
N THR A 812 -0.49 41.02 -38.00
CA THR A 812 0.32 42.08 -37.39
C THR A 812 1.31 42.70 -38.36
N ILE A 813 1.94 41.91 -39.24
CA ILE A 813 2.81 42.42 -40.29
C ILE A 813 2.06 43.38 -41.22
N TYR A 814 0.87 42.98 -41.69
CA TYR A 814 0.07 43.81 -42.59
C TYR A 814 -0.49 45.06 -41.90
N ASP A 815 -1.00 44.92 -40.68
CA ASP A 815 -1.50 46.05 -39.91
C ASP A 815 -0.37 47.03 -39.57
N TRP A 816 0.83 46.53 -39.24
CA TRP A 816 1.99 47.38 -38.95
C TRP A 816 2.44 48.17 -40.18
N VAL A 817 2.54 47.56 -41.37
CA VAL A 817 2.96 48.32 -42.56
C VAL A 817 1.95 49.40 -42.95
N ASP A 818 0.66 49.22 -42.68
CA ASP A 818 -0.35 50.24 -42.90
C ASP A 818 -0.19 51.46 -41.96
N THR A 819 0.51 51.32 -40.84
CA THR A 819 0.84 52.46 -39.95
C THR A 819 2.00 53.32 -40.47
N LEU A 820 2.78 52.82 -41.43
CA LEU A 820 3.94 53.54 -41.96
C LEU A 820 3.51 54.65 -42.90
N THR A 821 4.17 55.82 -42.81
CA THR A 821 4.04 56.84 -43.85
C THR A 821 4.49 56.31 -45.21
N GLU A 822 3.93 56.84 -46.29
CA GLU A 822 4.28 56.47 -47.66
C GLU A 822 5.81 56.53 -47.90
N LYS A 823 6.47 57.57 -47.38
CA LYS A 823 7.93 57.73 -47.46
C LYS A 823 8.68 56.61 -46.74
N SER A 824 8.26 56.27 -45.52
CA SER A 824 8.89 55.21 -44.72
C SER A 824 8.71 53.84 -45.36
N PHE A 825 7.51 53.55 -45.86
CA PHE A 825 7.21 52.28 -46.53
C PHE A 825 7.99 52.14 -47.85
N LYS A 826 7.98 53.17 -48.71
CA LYS A 826 8.79 53.18 -49.94
C LYS A 826 10.28 52.97 -49.64
N SER A 827 10.82 53.62 -48.61
CA SER A 827 12.20 53.42 -48.17
C SER A 827 12.48 51.96 -47.73
N LEU A 828 11.56 51.35 -46.99
CA LEU A 828 11.65 49.94 -46.58
C LEU A 828 11.66 48.99 -47.78
N ILE A 829 10.80 49.22 -48.77
CA ILE A 829 10.75 48.44 -50.02
C ILE A 829 12.03 48.64 -50.84
N SER A 830 12.42 49.88 -51.14
CA SER A 830 13.61 50.17 -51.95
C SER A 830 14.89 49.59 -51.35
N SER A 831 15.02 49.65 -50.03
CA SER A 831 16.18 49.09 -49.33
C SER A 831 16.14 47.56 -49.20
N SER A 832 14.96 46.94 -49.25
CA SER A 832 14.83 45.47 -49.37
C SER A 832 15.16 44.99 -50.79
N LEU A 833 14.73 45.74 -51.82
CA LEU A 833 15.10 45.52 -53.21
C LEU A 833 16.61 45.61 -53.42
N ALA A 834 17.28 46.62 -52.86
CA ALA A 834 18.73 46.74 -52.93
C ALA A 834 19.46 45.54 -52.30
N LYS A 835 18.98 45.07 -51.13
CA LYS A 835 19.54 43.87 -50.46
C LYS A 835 19.28 42.60 -51.28
N TYR A 836 18.11 42.46 -51.87
CA TYR A 836 17.77 41.37 -52.79
C TYR A 836 18.70 41.37 -54.02
N GLU A 837 18.83 42.51 -54.69
CA GLU A 837 19.66 42.67 -55.90
C GLU A 837 21.16 42.46 -55.62
N SER A 838 21.64 42.81 -54.42
CA SER A 838 23.03 42.54 -54.02
C SER A 838 23.35 41.05 -53.82
N LYS A 839 22.32 40.20 -53.59
CA LYS A 839 22.48 38.76 -53.40
C LYS A 839 22.39 37.99 -54.72
N THR A 840 21.85 38.60 -55.77
CA THR A 840 21.84 38.05 -57.12
C THR A 840 23.15 38.40 -57.82
N TRP A 841 24.09 37.47 -57.86
CA TRP A 841 25.30 37.60 -58.68
C TRP A 841 24.92 37.81 -60.15
N GLY A 842 25.24 39.00 -60.68
CA GLY A 842 25.38 39.32 -62.10
C GLY A 842 24.23 38.93 -63.04
N SER A 843 23.40 39.92 -63.38
CA SER A 843 22.55 40.18 -64.58
C SER A 843 22.51 39.23 -65.82
N LEU A 844 22.78 37.93 -65.73
CA LEU A 844 22.78 37.05 -66.91
C LEU A 844 21.70 35.96 -66.90
N LEU A 845 21.01 35.67 -65.78
CA LEU A 845 19.89 34.71 -65.77
C LEU A 845 18.70 35.04 -64.83
N GLY A 846 18.77 36.06 -63.98
CA GLY A 846 17.68 36.40 -63.04
C GLY A 846 17.09 37.79 -63.29
N ALA A 847 15.81 37.87 -63.67
CA ALA A 847 15.10 39.14 -63.79
C ALA A 847 14.89 39.80 -62.41
N SER A 848 15.32 41.06 -62.23
CA SER A 848 14.96 41.82 -61.04
C SER A 848 13.45 42.09 -61.02
N ARG A 849 12.82 41.89 -59.85
CA ARG A 849 11.41 42.22 -59.63
C ARG A 849 11.17 43.71 -59.36
N ARG A 850 12.20 44.56 -59.47
CA ARG A 850 12.10 46.00 -59.16
C ARG A 850 10.97 46.69 -59.92
N SER A 851 10.90 46.51 -61.24
CA SER A 851 9.85 47.14 -62.08
C SER A 851 8.43 46.68 -61.68
N GLU A 852 8.27 45.38 -61.41
CA GLU A 852 7.01 44.80 -60.90
C GLU A 852 6.61 45.44 -59.56
N VAL A 853 7.54 45.47 -58.61
CA VAL A 853 7.33 45.97 -57.24
C VAL A 853 7.07 47.47 -57.22
N GLU A 854 7.83 48.26 -58.00
CA GLU A 854 7.65 49.70 -58.12
C GLU A 854 6.29 50.03 -58.77
N GLY A 855 5.81 49.19 -59.69
CA GLY A 855 4.46 49.29 -60.26
C GLY A 855 3.33 49.16 -59.22
N TYR A 856 3.54 48.40 -58.14
CA TYR A 856 2.53 48.25 -57.09
C TYR A 856 2.41 49.46 -56.17
N LEU A 857 3.47 50.28 -56.04
CA LEU A 857 3.53 51.41 -55.10
C LEU A 857 2.57 52.58 -55.43
N ASN A 858 1.93 52.57 -56.60
CA ASN A 858 1.00 53.60 -57.02
C ASN A 858 -0.45 53.17 -56.79
N GLY A 859 -1.22 53.95 -56.01
CA GLY A 859 -2.68 53.78 -55.85
C GLY A 859 -3.13 52.63 -54.93
N ASN A 860 -2.23 51.98 -54.19
CA ASN A 860 -2.53 50.90 -53.24
C ASN A 860 -2.05 51.23 -51.83
N CYS A 861 -2.76 50.75 -50.79
CA CYS A 861 -2.29 50.88 -49.41
C CYS A 861 -1.09 49.97 -49.16
N ASN A 862 -0.29 50.27 -48.13
CA ASN A 862 0.98 49.59 -47.87
C ASN A 862 0.81 48.07 -47.71
N ALA A 863 -0.22 47.62 -46.97
CA ALA A 863 -0.51 46.20 -46.80
C ALA A 863 -0.87 45.50 -48.11
N LYS A 864 -1.65 46.14 -48.98
CA LYS A 864 -1.99 45.59 -50.30
C LYS A 864 -0.76 45.47 -51.18
N VAL A 865 0.11 46.49 -51.20
CA VAL A 865 1.39 46.42 -51.90
C VAL A 865 2.23 45.26 -51.39
N LEU A 866 2.40 45.15 -50.07
CA LEU A 866 3.17 44.07 -49.46
C LEU A 866 2.62 42.69 -49.81
N ALA A 867 1.30 42.52 -49.74
CA ALA A 867 0.62 41.27 -50.09
C ALA A 867 0.84 40.90 -51.55
N MET A 868 0.71 41.84 -52.49
CA MET A 868 0.96 41.61 -53.91
C MET A 868 2.42 41.20 -54.18
N ILE A 869 3.39 41.82 -53.50
CA ILE A 869 4.81 41.43 -53.60
C ILE A 869 5.00 39.97 -53.16
N PHE A 870 4.42 39.59 -52.04
CA PHE A 870 4.53 38.21 -51.53
C PHE A 870 3.80 37.20 -52.42
N MET A 871 2.60 37.54 -52.91
CA MET A 871 1.79 36.65 -53.74
C MET A 871 2.35 36.39 -55.14
N ASN A 872 3.02 37.40 -55.74
CA ASN A 872 3.54 37.32 -57.09
C ASN A 872 5.04 36.92 -57.14
N GLY A 873 5.64 36.66 -55.97
CA GLY A 873 7.00 36.14 -55.90
C GLY A 873 7.10 34.70 -56.38
N GLY A 874 7.89 34.47 -57.43
CA GLY A 874 8.24 33.12 -57.88
C GLY A 874 9.12 32.39 -56.85
N GLU A 875 9.10 31.05 -56.89
CA GLU A 875 9.85 30.19 -55.95
C GLU A 875 11.37 30.42 -55.95
N SER A 876 11.90 30.97 -57.05
CA SER A 876 13.33 31.30 -57.21
C SER A 876 13.72 32.70 -56.70
N SER A 877 12.76 33.54 -56.27
CA SER A 877 13.04 34.91 -55.82
C SER A 877 13.23 34.99 -54.31
N THR A 878 14.42 35.43 -53.86
CA THR A 878 14.71 35.69 -52.44
C THR A 878 14.17 37.04 -51.94
N LEU A 879 13.44 37.79 -52.76
CA LEU A 879 12.88 39.08 -52.37
C LEU A 879 11.87 38.95 -51.23
N ASN A 880 11.00 37.94 -51.27
CA ASN A 880 10.02 37.67 -50.22
C ASN A 880 10.71 37.42 -48.86
N GLU A 881 11.79 36.64 -48.87
CA GLU A 881 12.61 36.41 -47.68
C GLU A 881 13.24 37.71 -47.17
N CYS A 882 13.94 38.46 -48.05
CA CYS A 882 14.59 39.70 -47.68
C CYS A 882 13.62 40.70 -47.05
N LEU A 883 12.41 40.80 -47.61
CA LEU A 883 11.38 41.72 -47.15
C LEU A 883 10.72 41.24 -45.85
N PHE A 884 10.36 39.96 -45.74
CA PHE A 884 9.80 39.39 -44.52
C PHE A 884 10.74 39.55 -43.32
N VAL A 885 12.02 39.17 -43.49
CA VAL A 885 13.05 39.32 -42.45
C VAL A 885 13.16 40.78 -42.01
N LYS A 886 13.23 41.71 -42.97
CA LYS A 886 13.39 43.14 -42.67
C LYS A 886 12.21 43.72 -41.91
N ILE A 887 11.00 43.31 -42.23
CA ILE A 887 9.79 43.77 -41.53
C ILE A 887 9.76 43.25 -40.09
N VAL A 888 10.02 41.95 -39.89
CA VAL A 888 10.08 41.36 -38.54
C VAL A 888 11.17 42.04 -37.70
N GLU A 889 12.35 42.28 -38.27
CA GLU A 889 13.44 43.02 -37.60
C GLU A 889 13.03 44.47 -37.27
N ALA A 890 12.31 45.15 -38.16
CA ALA A 890 11.85 46.52 -37.94
C ALA A 890 10.83 46.58 -36.80
N ILE A 891 9.83 45.68 -36.78
CA ILE A 891 8.85 45.58 -35.70
C ILE A 891 9.55 45.26 -34.39
N LYS A 892 10.49 44.30 -34.37
CA LYS A 892 11.28 43.98 -33.17
C LYS A 892 12.05 45.20 -32.66
N LYS A 893 12.74 45.92 -33.53
CA LYS A 893 13.47 47.15 -33.18
C LYS A 893 12.54 48.21 -32.59
N GLU A 894 11.33 48.33 -33.11
CA GLU A 894 10.31 49.24 -32.61
C GLU A 894 9.79 48.82 -31.22
N THR A 895 9.52 47.53 -31.00
CA THR A 895 9.14 47.02 -29.67
C THR A 895 10.24 47.21 -28.61
N THR A 896 11.52 47.13 -29.00
CA THR A 896 12.64 47.48 -28.10
C THR A 896 12.64 48.97 -27.75
N LYS A 897 12.28 49.84 -28.70
CA LYS A 897 12.22 51.29 -28.51
C LYS A 897 10.99 51.71 -27.69
N PHE A 898 9.88 50.99 -27.83
CA PHE A 898 8.61 51.25 -27.15
C PHE A 898 8.11 50.00 -26.42
N PRO A 899 8.65 49.71 -25.21
CA PRO A 899 8.32 48.49 -24.47
C PRO A 899 6.82 48.29 -24.19
N GLY A 900 6.02 49.38 -24.11
CA GLY A 900 4.57 49.30 -23.94
C GLY A 900 3.84 48.55 -25.06
N MET A 901 4.43 48.46 -26.26
CA MET A 901 3.88 47.62 -27.34
C MET A 901 3.84 46.13 -26.93
N LEU A 902 4.73 45.68 -26.04
CA LEU A 902 4.74 44.30 -25.55
C LEU A 902 3.57 43.99 -24.61
N GLU A 903 2.69 44.94 -24.29
CA GLU A 903 1.42 44.66 -23.60
C GLU A 903 0.41 43.99 -24.54
N GLU A 904 0.53 44.20 -25.86
CA GLU A 904 -0.32 43.54 -26.84
C GLU A 904 0.23 42.15 -27.24
N PRO A 905 -0.58 41.08 -27.17
CA PRO A 905 -0.14 39.71 -27.49
C PRO A 905 0.51 39.56 -28.88
N LYS A 906 0.06 40.38 -29.83
CA LYS A 906 0.52 40.38 -31.22
C LYS A 906 2.00 40.78 -31.36
N TYR A 907 2.46 41.72 -30.53
CA TYR A 907 3.86 42.14 -30.51
C TYR A 907 4.72 41.25 -29.60
N GLN A 908 4.15 40.65 -28.55
CA GLN A 908 4.83 39.60 -27.77
C GLN A 908 5.21 38.41 -28.66
N LEU A 909 4.28 37.95 -29.49
CA LEU A 909 4.52 36.86 -30.43
C LEU A 909 5.65 37.18 -31.41
N ILE A 910 5.67 38.40 -31.99
CA ILE A 910 6.75 38.83 -32.89
C ILE A 910 8.09 38.94 -32.14
N SER A 911 8.10 39.43 -30.90
CA SER A 911 9.32 39.52 -30.10
C SER A 911 9.96 38.14 -29.88
N LEU A 912 9.13 37.13 -29.58
CA LEU A 912 9.52 35.73 -29.38
C LEU A 912 9.81 34.96 -30.69
N PHE A 913 9.44 35.52 -31.86
CA PHE A 913 9.67 34.88 -33.15
C PHE A 913 11.16 34.75 -33.47
N ASN A 914 11.68 33.54 -33.57
CA ASN A 914 13.08 33.31 -33.91
C ASN A 914 13.24 33.19 -35.43
N LEU A 915 13.93 34.15 -36.05
CA LEU A 915 14.12 34.19 -37.50
C LEU A 915 14.94 33.00 -38.05
N GLU A 916 15.84 32.41 -37.27
CA GLU A 916 16.59 31.23 -37.70
C GLU A 916 15.72 29.97 -37.66
N GLU A 917 14.80 29.89 -36.69
CA GLU A 917 13.99 28.70 -36.44
C GLU A 917 12.66 28.70 -37.24
N HIS A 918 11.98 29.86 -37.31
CA HIS A 918 10.59 29.93 -37.76
C HIS A 918 10.45 30.41 -39.22
N LYS A 919 11.43 31.15 -39.75
CA LYS A 919 11.34 31.83 -41.05
C LYS A 919 10.91 30.91 -42.19
N THR A 920 11.54 29.75 -42.33
CA THR A 920 11.22 28.81 -43.43
C THR A 920 9.77 28.35 -43.38
N HIS A 921 9.25 28.04 -42.19
CA HIS A 921 7.86 27.62 -42.02
C HIS A 921 6.87 28.71 -42.47
N TYR A 922 7.17 29.96 -42.13
CA TYR A 922 6.32 31.10 -42.50
C TYR A 922 6.45 31.46 -43.98
N LEU A 923 7.64 31.42 -44.57
CA LEU A 923 7.81 31.71 -45.99
C LEU A 923 7.08 30.69 -46.87
N ASN A 924 7.08 29.41 -46.49
CA ASN A 924 6.39 28.35 -47.23
C ASN A 924 4.86 28.55 -47.30
N ASN A 925 4.27 29.18 -46.29
CA ASN A 925 2.83 29.41 -46.20
C ASN A 925 2.41 30.84 -46.61
N LEU A 926 3.35 31.79 -46.66
CA LEU A 926 3.09 33.22 -46.78
C LEU A 926 2.18 33.57 -47.97
N ARG A 927 2.44 32.99 -49.15
CA ARG A 927 1.69 33.29 -50.39
C ARG A 927 0.23 32.87 -50.33
N TYR A 928 -0.05 31.75 -49.66
CA TYR A 928 -1.37 31.11 -49.67
C TYR A 928 -2.17 31.35 -48.38
N HIS A 929 -1.57 32.03 -47.42
CA HIS A 929 -2.23 32.31 -46.15
C HIS A 929 -3.40 33.29 -46.33
N HIS A 930 -4.52 33.03 -45.64
CA HIS A 930 -5.74 33.82 -45.80
C HIS A 930 -5.55 35.31 -45.45
N GLU A 931 -4.72 35.65 -44.47
CA GLU A 931 -4.37 37.06 -44.14
C GLU A 931 -3.64 37.76 -45.29
N THR A 932 -2.77 37.07 -46.01
CA THR A 932 -2.10 37.61 -47.21
C THR A 932 -3.11 37.88 -48.32
N ILE A 933 -4.01 36.93 -48.56
CA ILE A 933 -5.09 37.06 -49.54
C ILE A 933 -5.99 38.24 -49.15
N SER A 934 -6.40 38.31 -47.88
CA SER A 934 -7.21 39.41 -47.36
C SER A 934 -6.53 40.77 -47.49
N ALA A 935 -5.22 40.85 -47.22
CA ALA A 935 -4.45 42.08 -47.36
C ALA A 935 -4.38 42.55 -48.83
N SER A 936 -4.32 41.63 -49.81
CA SER A 936 -4.32 41.95 -51.24
C SER A 936 -5.60 42.63 -51.73
N HIS A 937 -6.70 42.49 -50.98
CA HIS A 937 -7.99 43.10 -51.26
C HIS A 937 -8.25 44.41 -50.49
N ARG A 938 -7.33 44.86 -49.62
CA ARG A 938 -7.49 46.11 -48.87
C ARG A 938 -7.56 47.31 -49.82
N GLN A 939 -8.53 48.20 -49.61
CA GLN A 939 -8.66 49.44 -50.39
C GLN A 939 -7.94 50.60 -49.72
N LEU A 940 -7.49 51.57 -50.53
CA LEU A 940 -6.92 52.82 -50.04
C LEU A 940 -8.03 53.62 -49.35
N GLN A 941 -7.97 53.80 -48.03
CA GLN A 941 -8.87 54.74 -47.37
C GLN A 941 -8.43 56.16 -47.71
N LEU A 942 -9.13 56.80 -48.64
CA LEU A 942 -9.04 58.25 -48.83
C LEU A 942 -9.64 58.90 -47.58
N THR A 943 -8.80 59.46 -46.73
CA THR A 943 -9.25 60.34 -45.65
C THR A 943 -9.83 61.62 -46.25
N SER A 944 -11.14 61.64 -46.51
CA SER A 944 -11.90 62.89 -46.60
C SER A 944 -11.91 63.52 -45.20
N GLY A 945 -11.45 64.77 -45.12
CA GLY A 945 -11.04 65.42 -43.88
C GLY A 945 -12.12 65.58 -42.80
N TYR A 946 -11.61 65.67 -41.57
CA TYR A 946 -12.14 66.58 -40.57
C TYR A 946 -10.96 67.32 -39.93
N THR A 947 -10.98 68.64 -40.06
CA THR A 947 -10.17 69.59 -39.31
C THR A 947 -10.48 69.51 -37.82
N CYS A 948 -9.44 69.62 -37.01
CA CYS A 948 -9.39 70.69 -36.02
C CYS A 948 -8.01 71.35 -36.08
#